data_AF-A0A285TXT0-F1
#
_entry.id   AF-A0A285TXT0-F1
#
_cell.length_a   1.000
_cell.length_b   1.000
_cell.length_c   1.000
_cell.angle_alpha   90.00
_cell.angle_beta   90.00
_cell.angle_gamma   90.00
#
_symmetry.space_group_name_H-M   'P 1'
#
loop_
_entity.id
_entity.type
_entity.pdbx_description
1 polymer ?
#
loop_
_entity_poly.entity_id
_entity_poly.type
_entity_poly.pdbx_seq_one_letter_code
_entity_poly.pdbx_strand_id
1 'polypeptide(L)'
;MAQKQANWSYQQPIVFMILSVGLWMLYPPVINHLVDQISLFQVAAMAHSIAAVSTIILALCIFRREILELTCQLFKRSRFMQISFPTLMSGILISANHLLLYGALHASTDFDVIAILIFEIWPILFLFIDTMFRRKRDNISLNDYIFSGVAFAGFVVLTAPNMDFADWLLLEDSMFKTVGLAFLGGAAMAANCFFRMKCMDGWEKISADKNRPLTDFKKGLLTETFARSIAAPIFIAVLVFTQPVVSDISITNVLLITFVGIVVLALGSLLYDLSVFQAQNASIGVLWYLMPIGSVVILSIANGRLMTQYEAVASVLIVSSNIFIALRYPLKPSLMSLFVAVNLIGVWLLVLPVSTIDNYYDLLAVSTVFFVLLATFALKRTTSLNRAREDLWGDFWHKLTSVCEYAKNNADDVEKSASRTQKVQEYALLHLQTFLRIFANKDALSKIQEKAESIKAEILPSDCTDQDRREYTRDLFRVGDKLFALESNRISPAEYVILILLGSTSVLFSLIFRPDTLSASLFALIVATSVIYLLLTIHERDKSTQIRRDHALQCTNIMHYLQKLVPMSETVPSLPVPEHPDLLPTTKQIEHALKTKTVRNDTRSVTYWVFAVFVFLLAGFGYGFIYKSIETNYLPENSPLAGSGLQNAKIEIALLDWPSAINRS
;
A
#
# COMPACT_ATOMS: atom_id res chain seq x y z
N MET A 1 6.80 27.23 0.93
CA MET A 1 6.36 27.17 -0.49
C MET A 1 6.63 25.81 -1.14
N ALA A 2 7.83 25.23 -1.04
CA ALA A 2 8.15 23.89 -1.57
C ALA A 2 7.25 22.76 -1.04
N GLN A 3 6.87 22.80 0.24
CA GLN A 3 5.95 21.81 0.85
C GLN A 3 4.50 21.97 0.36
N LYS A 4 4.09 23.18 -0.04
CA LYS A 4 2.77 23.47 -0.64
C LYS A 4 2.71 23.01 -2.10
N GLN A 5 3.81 23.14 -2.84
CA GLN A 5 3.95 22.61 -4.21
C GLN A 5 3.99 21.08 -4.22
N ALA A 6 4.63 20.43 -3.23
CA ALA A 6 4.61 18.98 -3.09
C ALA A 6 3.17 18.47 -2.85
N ASN A 7 2.41 19.06 -1.93
CA ASN A 7 1.03 18.61 -1.66
C ASN A 7 0.07 18.81 -2.85
N TRP A 8 0.24 19.86 -3.66
CA TRP A 8 -0.56 20.06 -4.87
C TRP A 8 -0.19 19.11 -6.02
N SER A 9 1.10 18.78 -6.17
CA SER A 9 1.59 17.82 -7.16
C SER A 9 1.09 16.39 -6.91
N TYR A 10 0.83 16.01 -5.66
CA TYR A 10 0.36 14.66 -5.30
C TYR A 10 -1.16 14.46 -5.47
N GLN A 11 -1.96 15.52 -5.40
CA GLN A 11 -3.42 15.42 -5.54
C GLN A 11 -3.87 15.28 -7.00
N GLN A 12 -3.13 15.83 -7.96
CA GLN A 12 -3.49 15.79 -9.38
C GLN A 12 -3.47 14.37 -10.00
N PRO A 13 -2.45 13.52 -9.76
CA PRO A 13 -2.41 12.17 -10.34
C PRO A 13 -3.55 11.28 -9.85
N ILE A 14 -3.87 11.32 -8.55
CA ILE A 14 -4.93 10.46 -7.98
C ILE A 14 -6.30 10.86 -8.52
N VAL A 15 -6.57 12.16 -8.63
CA VAL A 15 -7.83 12.67 -9.21
C VAL A 15 -7.99 12.21 -10.66
N PHE A 16 -6.93 12.32 -11.47
CA PHE A 16 -6.98 11.83 -12.86
C PHE A 16 -7.21 10.32 -12.94
N MET A 17 -6.61 9.53 -12.04
CA MET A 17 -6.84 8.08 -11.98
C MET A 17 -8.29 7.76 -11.62
N ILE A 18 -8.84 8.39 -10.58
CA ILE A 18 -10.23 8.15 -10.13
C ILE A 18 -11.21 8.55 -11.22
N LEU A 19 -11.00 9.69 -11.89
CA LEU A 19 -11.84 10.10 -13.01
C LEU A 19 -11.74 9.11 -14.17
N SER A 20 -10.53 8.69 -14.54
CA SER A 20 -10.33 7.65 -15.55
C SER A 20 -11.10 6.38 -15.20
N VAL A 21 -10.86 5.84 -14.01
CA VAL A 21 -11.52 4.63 -13.52
C VAL A 21 -13.04 4.81 -13.53
N GLY A 22 -13.56 5.94 -13.07
CA GLY A 22 -14.99 6.24 -13.07
C GLY A 22 -15.61 6.22 -14.46
N LEU A 23 -14.90 6.72 -15.48
CA LEU A 23 -15.35 6.61 -16.88
C LEU A 23 -15.29 5.16 -17.38
N TRP A 24 -14.25 4.41 -17.00
CA TRP A 24 -14.09 3.01 -17.37
C TRP A 24 -15.04 2.05 -16.65
N MET A 25 -15.57 2.40 -15.47
CA MET A 25 -16.64 1.64 -14.78
C MET A 25 -17.92 1.54 -15.62
N LEU A 26 -18.13 2.48 -16.55
CA LEU A 26 -19.27 2.46 -17.48
C LEU A 26 -19.03 1.57 -18.70
N TYR A 27 -17.78 1.13 -18.93
CA TYR A 27 -17.43 0.37 -20.13
C TYR A 27 -18.13 -1.00 -20.15
N PRO A 28 -18.00 -1.88 -19.14
CA PRO A 28 -18.60 -3.21 -19.21
C PRO A 28 -20.13 -3.19 -19.39
N PRO A 29 -20.91 -2.38 -18.62
CA PRO A 29 -22.37 -2.33 -18.79
C PRO A 29 -22.81 -1.87 -20.19
N VAL A 30 -22.15 -0.86 -20.74
CA VAL A 30 -22.52 -0.28 -22.05
C VAL A 30 -22.10 -1.20 -23.19
N ILE A 31 -20.92 -1.82 -23.10
CA ILE A 31 -20.44 -2.74 -24.13
C ILE A 31 -21.27 -4.02 -24.15
N ASN A 32 -21.60 -4.61 -23.00
CA ASN A 32 -22.44 -5.81 -22.96
C ASN A 32 -23.77 -5.56 -23.69
N HIS A 33 -24.44 -4.43 -23.38
CA HIS A 33 -25.67 -4.03 -24.08
C HIS A 33 -25.49 -3.85 -25.60
N LEU A 34 -24.35 -3.31 -26.04
CA LEU A 34 -24.06 -3.09 -27.46
C LEU A 34 -23.74 -4.40 -28.19
N VAL A 35 -23.00 -5.31 -27.56
CA VAL A 35 -22.58 -6.58 -28.16
C VAL A 35 -23.74 -7.56 -28.28
N ASP A 36 -24.79 -7.42 -27.44
CA ASP A 36 -26.03 -8.19 -27.57
C ASP A 36 -26.78 -7.90 -28.88
N GLN A 37 -26.60 -6.70 -29.43
CA GLN A 37 -27.36 -6.21 -30.59
C GLN A 37 -26.51 -6.07 -31.85
N ILE A 38 -25.20 -5.89 -31.70
CA ILE A 38 -24.25 -5.59 -32.77
C ILE A 38 -23.03 -6.47 -32.58
N SER A 39 -22.38 -6.84 -33.68
CA SER A 39 -21.14 -7.60 -33.54
C SER A 39 -20.06 -6.83 -32.77
N LEU A 40 -19.30 -7.58 -31.98
CA LEU A 40 -18.19 -7.07 -31.21
C LEU A 40 -17.15 -6.32 -32.06
N PHE A 41 -16.80 -6.87 -33.23
CA PHE A 41 -15.80 -6.27 -34.12
C PHE A 41 -16.31 -4.95 -34.72
N GLN A 42 -17.61 -4.85 -35.01
CA GLN A 42 -18.22 -3.62 -35.50
C GLN A 42 -18.24 -2.54 -34.41
N VAL A 43 -18.63 -2.89 -33.17
CA VAL A 43 -18.58 -1.98 -32.02
C VAL A 43 -17.15 -1.49 -31.78
N ALA A 44 -16.17 -2.39 -31.74
CA ALA A 44 -14.77 -2.03 -31.52
C ALA A 44 -14.22 -1.12 -32.63
N ALA A 45 -14.44 -1.47 -33.90
CA ALA A 45 -13.98 -0.66 -35.03
C ALA A 45 -14.59 0.74 -35.04
N MET A 46 -15.90 0.85 -34.78
CA MET A 46 -16.58 2.14 -34.71
C MET A 46 -16.11 2.98 -33.51
N ALA A 47 -16.08 2.40 -32.31
CA ALA A 47 -15.68 3.10 -31.09
C ALA A 47 -14.23 3.61 -31.18
N HIS A 48 -13.28 2.78 -31.63
CA HIS A 48 -11.89 3.20 -31.81
C HIS A 48 -11.70 4.21 -32.94
N SER A 49 -12.49 4.14 -34.02
CA SER A 49 -12.45 5.13 -35.11
C SER A 49 -12.98 6.48 -34.65
N ILE A 50 -14.10 6.51 -33.92
CA ILE A 50 -14.65 7.72 -33.32
C ILE A 50 -13.67 8.32 -32.30
N ALA A 51 -13.04 7.47 -31.48
CA ALA A 51 -12.00 7.89 -30.55
C ALA A 51 -10.79 8.51 -31.26
N ALA A 52 -10.36 7.96 -32.40
CA ALA A 52 -9.28 8.52 -33.20
C ALA A 52 -9.66 9.86 -33.84
N VAL A 53 -10.84 9.95 -34.46
CA VAL A 53 -11.33 11.18 -35.10
C VAL A 53 -11.49 12.30 -34.06
N SER A 54 -12.07 12.00 -32.90
CA SER A 54 -12.28 12.99 -31.83
C SER A 54 -10.96 13.51 -31.25
N THR A 55 -9.96 12.66 -31.02
CA THR A 55 -8.64 13.11 -30.55
C THR A 55 -7.89 13.89 -31.62
N ILE A 56 -7.98 13.50 -32.89
CA ILE A 56 -7.42 14.27 -34.03
C ILE A 56 -8.05 15.65 -34.09
N ILE A 57 -9.39 15.76 -34.05
CA ILE A 57 -10.09 17.05 -34.07
C ILE A 57 -9.64 17.92 -32.90
N LEU A 58 -9.58 17.35 -31.69
CA LEU A 58 -9.12 18.07 -30.50
C LEU A 58 -7.65 18.52 -30.62
N ALA A 59 -6.77 17.67 -31.15
CA ALA A 59 -5.37 18.00 -31.39
C ALA A 59 -5.22 19.11 -32.45
N LEU A 60 -5.99 19.06 -33.55
CA LEU A 60 -6.01 20.12 -34.57
C LEU A 60 -6.48 21.45 -33.98
N CYS A 61 -7.49 21.43 -33.11
CA CYS A 61 -7.98 22.63 -32.43
C CYS A 61 -6.94 23.24 -31.46
N ILE A 62 -6.27 22.40 -30.66
CA ILE A 62 -5.33 22.87 -29.63
C ILE A 62 -3.96 23.24 -30.19
N PHE A 63 -3.46 22.48 -31.17
CA PHE A 63 -2.12 22.67 -31.73
C PHE A 63 -2.10 23.45 -33.05
N ARG A 64 -3.25 23.68 -33.70
CA ARG A 64 -3.50 24.46 -34.93
C ARG A 64 -2.33 24.58 -35.93
N ARG A 65 -1.31 25.41 -35.65
CA ARG A 65 -0.13 25.63 -36.53
C ARG A 65 1.05 24.69 -36.24
N GLU A 66 1.15 24.16 -35.04
CA GLU A 66 2.25 23.35 -34.53
C GLU A 66 2.10 21.86 -34.86
N ILE A 67 0.87 21.40 -35.12
CA ILE A 67 0.58 19.96 -35.29
C ILE A 67 1.35 19.35 -36.47
N LEU A 68 1.49 20.07 -37.58
CA LEU A 68 2.28 19.61 -38.73
C LEU A 68 3.76 19.46 -38.36
N GLU A 69 4.32 20.44 -37.63
CA GLU A 69 5.71 20.43 -37.19
C GLU A 69 6.00 19.28 -36.20
N LEU A 70 5.04 18.99 -35.31
CA LEU A 70 5.09 17.90 -34.34
C LEU A 70 4.94 16.53 -35.03
N THR A 71 4.01 16.40 -35.98
CA THR A 71 3.86 15.20 -36.81
C THR A 71 5.12 14.92 -37.61
N CYS A 72 5.79 15.93 -38.17
CA CYS A 72 7.08 15.74 -38.83
C CYS A 72 8.17 15.18 -37.91
N GLN A 73 8.09 15.38 -36.58
CA GLN A 73 9.07 14.77 -35.66
C GLN A 73 8.92 13.25 -35.58
N LEU A 74 7.72 12.70 -35.80
CA LEU A 74 7.49 11.25 -35.85
C LEU A 74 8.21 10.58 -37.02
N PHE A 75 8.49 11.31 -38.09
CA PHE A 75 9.15 10.75 -39.27
C PHE A 75 10.67 10.95 -39.28
N LYS A 76 11.24 11.66 -38.29
CA LYS A 76 12.69 11.86 -38.21
C LYS A 76 13.41 10.62 -37.70
N ARG A 77 14.38 10.14 -38.47
CA ARG A 77 15.24 8.99 -38.11
C ARG A 77 15.92 9.15 -36.74
N SER A 78 16.37 10.36 -36.40
CA SER A 78 17.02 10.65 -35.11
C SER A 78 16.10 10.51 -33.89
N ARG A 79 14.77 10.53 -34.09
CA ARG A 79 13.75 10.43 -33.04
C ARG A 79 12.98 9.12 -33.07
N PHE A 80 13.33 8.20 -33.97
CA PHE A 80 12.62 6.93 -34.16
C PHE A 80 12.45 6.15 -32.86
N MET A 81 13.54 5.90 -32.14
CA MET A 81 13.51 5.16 -30.87
C MET A 81 12.85 5.94 -29.72
N GLN A 82 12.72 7.26 -29.84
CA GLN A 82 12.21 8.12 -28.77
C GLN A 82 10.69 8.31 -28.85
N ILE A 83 10.10 8.39 -30.05
CA ILE A 83 8.67 8.67 -30.21
C ILE A 83 8.03 7.78 -31.26
N SER A 84 8.62 7.63 -32.46
CA SER A 84 7.98 6.93 -33.57
C SER A 84 7.74 5.45 -33.27
N PHE A 85 8.75 4.76 -32.76
CA PHE A 85 8.67 3.36 -32.38
C PHE A 85 7.71 3.13 -31.20
N PRO A 86 7.80 3.88 -30.07
CA PRO A 86 6.80 3.78 -29.00
C PRO A 86 5.37 4.05 -29.47
N THR A 87 5.17 5.01 -30.38
CA THR A 87 3.84 5.34 -30.93
C THR A 87 3.30 4.21 -31.80
N LEU A 88 4.12 3.66 -32.68
CA LEU A 88 3.76 2.51 -33.53
C LEU A 88 3.42 1.28 -32.68
N MET A 89 4.29 0.95 -31.71
CA MET A 89 4.08 -0.16 -30.81
C MET A 89 2.81 0.03 -29.98
N SER A 90 2.54 1.23 -29.45
CA SER A 90 1.31 1.50 -28.72
C SER A 90 0.08 1.29 -29.59
N GLY A 91 0.05 1.80 -30.82
CA GLY A 91 -1.07 1.59 -31.74
C GLY A 91 -1.34 0.11 -32.05
N ILE A 92 -0.28 -0.66 -32.34
CA ILE A 92 -0.38 -2.11 -32.58
C ILE A 92 -0.85 -2.85 -31.32
N LEU A 93 -0.29 -2.52 -30.15
CA LEU A 93 -0.60 -3.18 -28.89
C LEU A 93 -2.00 -2.84 -28.37
N ILE A 94 -2.56 -1.65 -28.70
CA ILE A 94 -3.97 -1.32 -28.48
C ILE A 94 -4.86 -2.35 -29.19
N SER A 95 -4.61 -2.57 -30.48
CA SER A 95 -5.38 -3.55 -31.26
C SER A 95 -5.12 -4.98 -30.79
N ALA A 96 -3.87 -5.34 -30.52
CA ALA A 96 -3.51 -6.68 -30.06
C ALA A 96 -4.20 -7.04 -28.74
N ASN A 97 -4.23 -6.14 -27.75
CA ASN A 97 -4.85 -6.47 -26.47
C ASN A 97 -6.36 -6.74 -26.59
N HIS A 98 -7.10 -5.95 -27.38
CA HIS A 98 -8.54 -6.15 -27.58
C HIS A 98 -8.79 -7.42 -28.40
N LEU A 99 -8.06 -7.63 -29.49
CA LEU A 99 -8.24 -8.80 -30.35
C LEU A 99 -7.87 -10.11 -29.65
N LEU A 100 -6.84 -10.10 -28.80
CA LEU A 100 -6.45 -11.26 -28.01
C LEU A 100 -7.47 -11.56 -26.91
N LEU A 101 -7.99 -10.54 -26.23
CA LEU A 101 -9.08 -10.71 -25.25
C LEU A 101 -10.34 -11.26 -25.93
N TYR A 102 -10.75 -10.68 -27.06
CA TYR A 102 -11.91 -11.15 -27.82
C TYR A 102 -11.68 -12.56 -28.38
N GLY A 103 -10.47 -12.86 -28.82
CA GLY A 103 -10.08 -14.21 -29.22
C GLY A 103 -10.12 -15.21 -28.07
N ALA A 104 -9.75 -14.80 -26.85
CA ALA A 104 -9.85 -15.62 -25.66
C ALA A 104 -11.32 -15.91 -25.30
N LEU A 105 -12.17 -14.88 -25.26
CA LEU A 105 -13.61 -15.01 -25.01
C LEU A 105 -14.31 -15.84 -26.10
N HIS A 106 -13.87 -15.74 -27.36
CA HIS A 106 -14.44 -16.56 -28.43
C HIS A 106 -13.97 -18.03 -28.39
N ALA A 107 -12.74 -18.28 -27.92
CA ALA A 107 -12.19 -19.64 -27.79
C ALA A 107 -12.71 -20.37 -26.55
N SER A 108 -13.24 -19.62 -25.58
CA SER A 108 -13.80 -20.12 -24.34
C SER A 108 -15.20 -20.71 -24.58
N THR A 109 -15.43 -21.93 -24.10
CA THR A 109 -16.76 -22.55 -24.07
C THR A 109 -17.45 -22.33 -22.73
N ASP A 110 -16.70 -22.44 -21.63
CA ASP A 110 -17.20 -22.32 -20.24
C ASP A 110 -16.24 -21.51 -19.34
N PHE A 111 -15.20 -20.86 -19.92
CA PHE A 111 -14.06 -20.29 -19.20
C PHE A 111 -13.95 -18.76 -19.29
N ASP A 112 -15.04 -18.04 -19.58
CA ASP A 112 -15.02 -16.59 -19.83
C ASP A 112 -14.51 -15.81 -18.60
N VAL A 113 -14.91 -16.27 -17.43
CA VAL A 113 -14.49 -15.77 -16.12
C VAL A 113 -12.97 -15.90 -15.95
N ILE A 114 -12.41 -17.03 -16.38
CA ILE A 114 -10.97 -17.34 -16.29
C ILE A 114 -10.19 -16.46 -17.27
N ALA A 115 -10.71 -16.27 -18.48
CA ALA A 115 -10.11 -15.38 -19.47
C ALA A 115 -10.00 -13.94 -18.94
N ILE A 116 -11.07 -13.42 -18.34
CA ILE A 116 -11.08 -12.07 -17.74
C ILE A 116 -10.16 -12.03 -16.51
N LEU A 117 -10.18 -13.05 -15.67
CA LEU A 117 -9.31 -13.13 -14.49
C LEU A 117 -7.82 -12.99 -14.84
N ILE A 118 -7.40 -13.72 -15.86
CA ILE A 118 -6.00 -13.75 -16.33
C ILE A 118 -5.65 -12.45 -17.05
N PHE A 119 -6.56 -11.92 -17.87
CA PHE A 119 -6.36 -10.65 -18.56
C PHE A 119 -6.11 -9.50 -17.57
N GLU A 120 -6.88 -9.45 -16.48
CA GLU A 120 -6.80 -8.40 -15.45
C GLU A 120 -5.58 -8.50 -14.53
N ILE A 121 -4.64 -9.41 -14.79
CA ILE A 121 -3.30 -9.39 -14.17
C ILE A 121 -2.45 -8.21 -14.68
N TRP A 122 -2.86 -7.59 -15.80
CA TRP A 122 -2.10 -6.54 -16.48
C TRP A 122 -1.69 -5.34 -15.59
N PRO A 123 -2.45 -4.83 -14.59
CA PRO A 123 -2.01 -3.71 -13.76
C PRO A 123 -0.77 -4.05 -12.93
N ILE A 124 -0.67 -5.30 -12.47
CA ILE A 124 0.52 -5.81 -11.76
C ILE A 124 1.70 -5.98 -12.71
N LEU A 125 1.46 -6.50 -13.92
CA LEU A 125 2.51 -6.60 -14.94
C LEU A 125 3.01 -5.21 -15.33
N PHE A 126 2.13 -4.24 -15.50
CA PHE A 126 2.48 -2.86 -15.79
C PHE A 126 3.31 -2.24 -14.66
N LEU A 127 2.90 -2.45 -13.39
CA LEU A 127 3.68 -2.04 -12.22
C LEU A 127 5.11 -2.56 -12.28
N PHE A 128 5.28 -3.84 -12.62
CA PHE A 128 6.61 -4.46 -12.75
C PHE A 128 7.41 -3.89 -13.93
N ILE A 129 6.80 -3.79 -15.11
CA ILE A 129 7.45 -3.29 -16.34
C ILE A 129 7.87 -1.83 -16.20
N ASP A 130 6.98 -0.94 -15.74
CA ASP A 130 7.28 0.49 -15.60
C ASP A 130 8.43 0.72 -14.60
N THR A 131 8.46 -0.06 -13.51
CA THR A 131 9.50 -0.01 -12.48
C THR A 131 10.83 -0.58 -12.96
N MET A 132 10.82 -1.65 -13.73
CA MET A 132 12.07 -2.24 -14.21
C MET A 132 12.71 -1.39 -15.33
N PHE A 133 11.91 -0.81 -16.22
CA PHE A 133 12.40 -0.25 -17.48
C PHE A 133 12.25 1.28 -17.64
N ARG A 134 11.48 1.97 -16.78
CA ARG A 134 11.32 3.43 -16.83
C ARG A 134 11.73 4.11 -15.52
N ARG A 135 11.18 3.67 -14.39
CA ARG A 135 11.38 4.27 -13.07
C ARG A 135 12.40 3.45 -12.29
N LYS A 136 13.68 3.87 -12.27
CA LYS A 136 14.76 3.21 -11.50
C LYS A 136 14.25 2.64 -10.15
N ARG A 137 14.67 1.41 -9.82
CA ARG A 137 14.12 0.48 -8.80
C ARG A 137 13.81 1.08 -7.41
N ASP A 138 14.36 2.23 -7.07
CA ASP A 138 14.30 2.87 -5.74
C ASP A 138 12.94 3.48 -5.36
N ASN A 139 11.97 3.52 -6.29
CA ASN A 139 10.70 4.23 -6.08
C ASN A 139 9.52 3.36 -5.62
N ILE A 140 9.69 2.04 -5.47
CA ILE A 140 8.62 1.12 -5.05
C ILE A 140 8.92 0.50 -3.70
N SER A 141 7.98 0.63 -2.77
CA SER A 141 8.04 0.01 -1.46
C SER A 141 7.50 -1.42 -1.49
N LEU A 142 7.95 -2.27 -0.55
CA LEU A 142 7.36 -3.61 -0.35
C LEU A 142 5.84 -3.54 -0.13
N ASN A 143 5.38 -2.46 0.52
CA ASN A 143 3.97 -2.22 0.79
C ASN A 143 3.16 -2.09 -0.50
N ASP A 144 3.70 -1.42 -1.53
CA ASP A 144 3.02 -1.29 -2.83
C ASP A 144 2.75 -2.66 -3.45
N TYR A 145 3.70 -3.60 -3.39
CA TYR A 145 3.51 -4.97 -3.89
C TYR A 145 2.46 -5.75 -3.09
N ILE A 146 2.50 -5.66 -1.76
CA ILE A 146 1.53 -6.33 -0.89
C ILE A 146 0.11 -5.84 -1.19
N PHE A 147 -0.09 -4.52 -1.23
CA PHE A 147 -1.41 -3.95 -1.52
C PHE A 147 -1.86 -4.26 -2.96
N SER A 148 -0.95 -4.26 -3.93
CA SER A 148 -1.28 -4.72 -5.28
C SER A 148 -1.78 -6.17 -5.30
N GLY A 149 -1.12 -7.05 -4.54
CA GLY A 149 -1.56 -8.43 -4.36
C GLY A 149 -2.91 -8.56 -3.68
N VAL A 150 -3.18 -7.75 -2.63
CA VAL A 150 -4.50 -7.75 -1.96
C VAL A 150 -5.61 -7.24 -2.87
N ALA A 151 -5.34 -6.21 -3.70
CA ALA A 151 -6.31 -5.73 -4.67
C ALA A 151 -6.63 -6.79 -5.73
N PHE A 152 -5.62 -7.49 -6.24
CA PHE A 152 -5.82 -8.62 -7.15
C PHE A 152 -6.53 -9.80 -6.49
N ALA A 153 -6.20 -10.14 -5.24
CA ALA A 153 -6.93 -11.16 -4.48
C ALA A 153 -8.41 -10.78 -4.31
N GLY A 154 -8.72 -9.50 -4.09
CA GLY A 154 -10.10 -9.01 -4.10
C GLY A 154 -10.78 -9.20 -5.45
N PHE A 155 -10.06 -9.04 -6.55
CA PHE A 155 -10.58 -9.33 -7.88
C PHE A 155 -10.81 -10.82 -8.11
N VAL A 156 -9.93 -11.70 -7.64
CA VAL A 156 -10.13 -13.16 -7.64
C VAL A 156 -11.40 -13.54 -6.86
N VAL A 157 -11.62 -12.94 -5.69
CA VAL A 157 -12.84 -13.17 -4.89
C VAL A 157 -14.08 -12.69 -5.64
N LEU A 158 -13.99 -11.60 -6.40
CA LEU A 158 -15.09 -11.10 -7.22
C LEU A 158 -15.52 -12.12 -8.28
N THR A 159 -14.56 -12.82 -8.87
CA THR A 159 -14.80 -13.80 -9.95
C THR A 159 -15.06 -15.21 -9.44
N ALA A 160 -14.70 -15.52 -8.19
CA ALA A 160 -14.77 -16.86 -7.59
C ALA A 160 -16.14 -17.59 -7.68
N PRO A 161 -17.31 -16.93 -7.56
CA PRO A 161 -18.60 -17.63 -7.61
C PRO A 161 -18.89 -18.32 -8.94
N ASN A 162 -18.23 -17.85 -10.00
CA ASN A 162 -18.41 -18.35 -11.36
C ASN A 162 -17.22 -19.22 -11.80
N MET A 163 -16.39 -19.65 -10.85
CA MET A 163 -15.26 -20.55 -11.12
C MET A 163 -15.59 -21.92 -10.55
N ASP A 164 -15.70 -22.93 -11.40
CA ASP A 164 -15.66 -24.32 -10.96
C ASP A 164 -14.18 -24.74 -10.78
N PHE A 165 -13.76 -24.93 -9.53
CA PHE A 165 -12.39 -25.33 -9.22
C PHE A 165 -12.07 -26.76 -9.68
N ALA A 166 -13.08 -27.60 -9.93
CA ALA A 166 -12.88 -28.95 -10.45
C ALA A 166 -12.36 -28.93 -11.90
N ASP A 167 -12.86 -27.99 -12.72
CA ASP A 167 -12.48 -27.85 -14.13
C ASP A 167 -11.03 -27.34 -14.29
N TRP A 168 -10.52 -26.59 -13.29
CA TRP A 168 -9.15 -26.10 -13.31
C TRP A 168 -8.10 -27.22 -13.22
N LEU A 169 -8.42 -28.33 -12.53
CA LEU A 169 -7.50 -29.45 -12.35
C LEU A 169 -7.40 -30.35 -13.59
N LEU A 170 -8.40 -30.29 -14.47
CA LEU A 170 -8.55 -31.18 -15.62
C LEU A 170 -7.82 -30.69 -16.90
N LEU A 171 -7.35 -29.43 -16.91
CA LEU A 171 -6.42 -28.87 -17.91
C LEU A 171 -6.73 -29.28 -19.37
N GLU A 172 -7.96 -29.01 -19.83
CA GLU A 172 -8.36 -29.29 -21.21
C GLU A 172 -7.64 -28.39 -22.23
N ASP A 173 -7.46 -28.86 -23.47
CA ASP A 173 -6.76 -28.14 -24.56
C ASP A 173 -7.39 -26.77 -24.88
N SER A 174 -8.72 -26.65 -24.76
CA SER A 174 -9.48 -25.41 -24.93
C SER A 174 -9.16 -24.37 -23.84
N MET A 175 -8.93 -24.83 -22.61
CA MET A 175 -8.57 -23.99 -21.48
C MET A 175 -7.17 -23.39 -21.66
N PHE A 176 -6.17 -24.17 -22.09
CA PHE A 176 -4.82 -23.66 -22.36
C PHE A 176 -4.81 -22.57 -23.42
N LYS A 177 -5.59 -22.74 -24.50
CA LYS A 177 -5.70 -21.74 -25.56
C LYS A 177 -6.33 -20.44 -25.03
N THR A 178 -7.40 -20.55 -24.25
CA THR A 178 -8.10 -19.41 -23.64
C THR A 178 -7.19 -18.66 -22.66
N VAL A 179 -6.54 -19.38 -21.74
CA VAL A 179 -5.56 -18.87 -20.78
C VAL A 179 -4.39 -18.18 -21.48
N GLY A 180 -3.84 -18.81 -22.52
CA GLY A 180 -2.71 -18.28 -23.28
C GLY A 180 -3.07 -16.98 -24.01
N LEU A 181 -4.22 -16.93 -24.68
CA LEU A 181 -4.70 -15.72 -25.37
C LEU A 181 -5.01 -14.59 -24.39
N ALA A 182 -5.67 -14.89 -23.26
CA ALA A 182 -5.97 -13.91 -22.23
C ALA A 182 -4.69 -13.33 -21.60
N PHE A 183 -3.71 -14.18 -21.28
CA PHE A 183 -2.42 -13.74 -20.74
C PHE A 183 -1.65 -12.87 -21.73
N LEU A 184 -1.59 -13.26 -23.01
CA LEU A 184 -0.98 -12.45 -24.05
C LEU A 184 -1.70 -11.11 -24.23
N GLY A 185 -3.03 -11.10 -24.12
CA GLY A 185 -3.84 -9.88 -24.13
C GLY A 185 -3.50 -8.96 -22.97
N GLY A 186 -3.45 -9.48 -21.74
CA GLY A 186 -3.06 -8.73 -20.55
C GLY A 186 -1.61 -8.22 -20.62
N ALA A 187 -0.68 -9.05 -21.11
CA ALA A 187 0.70 -8.63 -21.35
C ALA A 187 0.81 -7.53 -22.41
N ALA A 188 0.02 -7.62 -23.50
CA ALA A 188 -0.06 -6.58 -24.52
C ALA A 188 -0.62 -5.26 -23.94
N MET A 189 -1.62 -5.32 -23.04
CA MET A 189 -2.15 -4.15 -22.35
C MET A 189 -1.10 -3.49 -21.44
N ALA A 190 -0.38 -4.29 -20.64
CA ALA A 190 0.71 -3.80 -19.80
C ALA A 190 1.84 -3.16 -20.62
N ALA A 191 2.25 -3.80 -21.71
CA ALA A 191 3.24 -3.27 -22.64
C ALA A 191 2.76 -1.99 -23.34
N ASN A 192 1.49 -1.93 -23.73
CA ASN A 192 0.87 -0.72 -24.31
C ASN A 192 1.00 0.46 -23.35
N CYS A 193 0.60 0.29 -22.08
CA CYS A 193 0.72 1.33 -21.06
C CYS A 193 2.18 1.82 -20.92
N PHE A 194 3.15 0.90 -20.93
CA PHE A 194 4.57 1.25 -20.91
C PHE A 194 5.01 2.07 -22.14
N PHE A 195 4.63 1.66 -23.35
CA PHE A 195 4.98 2.39 -24.57
C PHE A 195 4.30 3.76 -24.67
N ARG A 196 3.08 3.90 -24.13
CA ARG A 196 2.43 5.21 -23.98
C ARG A 196 3.23 6.14 -23.07
N MET A 197 3.70 5.63 -21.92
CA MET A 197 4.58 6.40 -21.04
C MET A 197 5.90 6.79 -21.71
N LYS A 198 6.52 5.87 -22.47
CA LYS A 198 7.73 6.19 -23.26
C LYS A 198 7.47 7.23 -24.35
N CYS A 199 6.30 7.22 -24.98
CA CYS A 199 5.90 8.23 -25.94
C CYS A 199 5.79 9.61 -25.27
N MET A 200 5.18 9.70 -24.08
CA MET A 200 5.12 10.93 -23.30
C MET A 200 6.51 11.42 -22.85
N ASP A 201 7.40 10.53 -22.40
CA ASP A 201 8.81 10.86 -22.10
C ASP A 201 9.53 11.40 -23.36
N GLY A 202 9.22 10.86 -24.54
CA GLY A 202 9.75 11.31 -25.82
C GLY A 202 9.28 12.72 -26.18
N TRP A 203 7.98 13.01 -25.99
CA TRP A 203 7.44 14.35 -26.18
C TRP A 203 8.02 15.38 -25.21
N GLU A 204 8.29 14.97 -23.97
CA GLU A 204 8.99 15.82 -22.98
C GLU A 204 10.40 16.21 -23.45
N LYS A 205 11.17 15.26 -24.00
CA LYS A 205 12.50 15.56 -24.57
C LYS A 205 12.42 16.52 -25.76
N ILE A 206 11.46 16.31 -26.67
CA ILE A 206 11.27 17.23 -27.80
C ILE A 206 10.86 18.62 -27.36
N SER A 207 10.02 18.71 -26.32
CA SER A 207 9.62 19.97 -25.72
C SER A 207 10.83 20.74 -25.15
N ALA A 208 11.72 20.04 -24.43
CA ALA A 208 12.96 20.60 -23.91
C ALA A 208 13.91 21.05 -25.03
N ASP A 209 14.15 20.20 -26.04
CA ASP A 209 15.08 20.48 -27.14
C ASP A 209 14.67 21.68 -28.01
N LYS A 210 13.36 22.00 -28.06
CA LYS A 210 12.83 23.11 -28.85
C LYS A 210 12.54 24.38 -28.03
N ASN A 211 12.88 24.42 -26.73
CA ASN A 211 12.51 25.51 -25.82
C ASN A 211 11.01 25.87 -25.87
N ARG A 212 10.13 24.88 -26.10
CA ARG A 212 8.67 25.06 -26.12
C ARG A 212 8.06 24.13 -25.07
N PRO A 213 7.73 24.60 -23.86
CA PRO A 213 7.21 23.75 -22.80
C PRO A 213 5.82 23.22 -23.18
N LEU A 214 5.73 21.94 -23.54
CA LEU A 214 4.48 21.21 -23.72
C LEU A 214 4.01 20.82 -22.33
N THR A 215 2.83 21.31 -21.95
CA THR A 215 2.13 20.86 -20.75
C THR A 215 1.88 19.35 -20.80
N ASP A 216 1.79 18.68 -19.66
CA ASP A 216 1.51 17.22 -19.60
C ASP A 216 0.26 16.82 -20.37
N PHE A 217 -0.81 17.61 -20.27
CA PHE A 217 -2.04 17.42 -21.05
C PHE A 217 -1.77 17.35 -22.57
N LYS A 218 -0.98 18.29 -23.09
CA LYS A 218 -0.58 18.33 -24.51
C LYS A 218 0.23 17.09 -24.90
N LYS A 219 1.16 16.63 -24.05
CA LYS A 219 1.96 15.42 -24.28
C LYS A 219 1.05 14.18 -24.36
N GLY A 220 0.14 14.02 -23.39
CA GLY A 220 -0.82 12.92 -23.36
C GLY A 220 -1.76 12.93 -24.57
N LEU A 221 -2.29 14.11 -24.95
CA LEU A 221 -3.17 14.24 -26.11
C LEU A 221 -2.48 13.84 -27.42
N LEU A 222 -1.20 14.19 -27.61
CA LEU A 222 -0.43 13.76 -28.79
C LEU A 222 -0.21 12.25 -28.79
N THR A 223 0.20 11.67 -27.66
CA THR A 223 0.35 10.22 -27.50
C THR A 223 -0.93 9.48 -27.88
N GLU A 224 -2.07 9.95 -27.38
CA GLU A 224 -3.38 9.36 -27.69
C GLU A 224 -3.80 9.51 -29.15
N THR A 225 -3.62 10.71 -29.70
CA THR A 225 -3.97 11.01 -31.09
C THR A 225 -3.24 10.08 -32.04
N PHE A 226 -1.92 9.96 -31.89
CA PHE A 226 -1.13 9.16 -32.82
C PHE A 226 -1.27 7.65 -32.59
N ALA A 227 -1.35 7.18 -31.34
CA ALA A 227 -1.56 5.77 -31.06
C ALA A 227 -2.92 5.28 -31.62
N ARG A 228 -4.00 6.05 -31.43
CA ARG A 228 -5.32 5.70 -32.00
C ARG A 228 -5.40 5.83 -33.51
N SER A 229 -4.67 6.77 -34.10
CA SER A 229 -4.59 6.90 -35.56
C SER A 229 -3.98 5.65 -36.22
N ILE A 230 -3.17 4.88 -35.48
CA ILE A 230 -2.63 3.60 -35.93
C ILE A 230 -3.58 2.45 -35.61
N ALA A 231 -4.20 2.45 -34.42
CA ALA A 231 -5.12 1.38 -34.01
C ALA A 231 -6.42 1.34 -34.84
N ALA A 232 -7.01 2.50 -35.18
CA ALA A 232 -8.29 2.55 -35.89
C ALA A 232 -8.26 1.87 -37.28
N PRO A 233 -7.26 2.14 -38.16
CA PRO A 233 -7.12 1.39 -39.41
C PRO A 233 -6.99 -0.12 -39.24
N ILE A 234 -6.31 -0.57 -38.18
CA ILE A 234 -6.16 -2.01 -37.88
C ILE A 234 -7.53 -2.62 -37.55
N PHE A 235 -8.33 -1.97 -36.69
CA PHE A 235 -9.68 -2.46 -36.37
C PHE A 235 -10.63 -2.41 -37.57
N ILE A 236 -10.54 -1.38 -38.43
CA ILE A 236 -11.30 -1.33 -39.69
C ILE A 236 -10.90 -2.49 -40.59
N ALA A 237 -9.60 -2.74 -40.76
CA ALA A 237 -9.13 -3.87 -41.56
C ALA A 237 -9.65 -5.20 -41.00
N VAL A 238 -9.57 -5.41 -39.68
CA VAL A 238 -10.12 -6.61 -39.03
C VAL A 238 -11.61 -6.74 -39.31
N LEU A 239 -12.40 -5.67 -39.15
CA LEU A 239 -13.83 -5.70 -39.44
C LEU A 239 -14.11 -6.12 -40.88
N VAL A 240 -13.41 -5.53 -41.85
CA VAL A 240 -13.58 -5.85 -43.29
C VAL A 240 -13.24 -7.31 -43.59
N PHE A 241 -12.21 -7.87 -42.93
CA PHE A 241 -11.81 -9.26 -43.15
C PHE A 241 -12.66 -10.29 -42.39
N THR A 242 -13.21 -9.94 -41.23
CA THR A 242 -14.00 -10.87 -40.40
C THR A 242 -15.49 -10.78 -40.66
N GLN A 243 -16.00 -9.63 -41.10
CA GLN A 243 -17.42 -9.37 -41.32
C GLN A 243 -17.66 -8.60 -42.62
N PRO A 244 -17.89 -9.32 -43.74
CA PRO A 244 -18.15 -8.69 -45.04
C PRO A 244 -19.53 -8.02 -45.13
N VAL A 245 -20.45 -8.34 -44.20
CA VAL A 245 -21.79 -7.72 -44.12
C VAL A 245 -21.93 -7.05 -42.75
N VAL A 246 -22.12 -5.73 -42.76
CA VAL A 246 -22.25 -4.89 -41.57
C VAL A 246 -23.74 -4.78 -41.22
N SER A 247 -24.10 -5.04 -39.96
CA SER A 247 -25.48 -4.96 -39.50
C SER A 247 -25.98 -3.51 -39.46
N ASP A 248 -27.24 -3.29 -39.81
CA ASP A 248 -27.91 -2.00 -39.62
C ASP A 248 -27.97 -1.64 -38.13
N ILE A 249 -27.67 -0.38 -37.81
CA ILE A 249 -27.51 0.10 -36.44
C ILE A 249 -28.58 1.12 -36.10
N SER A 250 -29.24 0.95 -34.95
CA SER A 250 -30.17 1.95 -34.41
C SER A 250 -29.44 3.24 -34.01
N ILE A 251 -30.13 4.39 -34.06
CA ILE A 251 -29.56 5.68 -33.65
C ILE A 251 -29.09 5.63 -32.19
N THR A 252 -29.84 4.95 -31.31
CA THR A 252 -29.48 4.76 -29.89
C THR A 252 -28.12 4.08 -29.75
N ASN A 253 -27.87 3.02 -30.52
CA ASN A 253 -26.60 2.30 -30.46
C ASN A 253 -25.45 3.12 -31.04
N VAL A 254 -25.68 3.91 -32.09
CA VAL A 254 -24.67 4.85 -32.60
C VAL A 254 -24.29 5.88 -31.54
N LEU A 255 -25.26 6.42 -30.79
CA LEU A 255 -24.99 7.36 -29.70
C LEU A 255 -24.20 6.71 -28.56
N LEU A 256 -24.54 5.47 -28.16
CA LEU A 256 -23.79 4.72 -27.15
C LEU A 256 -22.37 4.39 -27.60
N ILE A 257 -22.17 3.94 -28.84
CA ILE A 257 -20.83 3.70 -29.42
C ILE A 257 -20.03 5.01 -29.46
N THR A 258 -20.67 6.13 -29.79
CA THR A 258 -20.03 7.46 -29.78
C THR A 258 -19.61 7.86 -28.37
N PHE A 259 -20.47 7.63 -27.38
CA PHE A 259 -20.16 7.86 -25.98
C PHE A 259 -18.96 7.02 -25.53
N VAL A 260 -18.95 5.71 -25.83
CA VAL A 260 -17.81 4.83 -25.54
C VAL A 260 -16.53 5.33 -26.20
N GLY A 261 -16.58 5.68 -27.49
CA GLY A 261 -15.42 6.16 -28.23
C GLY A 261 -14.82 7.45 -27.65
N ILE A 262 -15.66 8.45 -27.36
CA ILE A 262 -15.18 9.77 -26.92
C ILE A 262 -14.91 9.81 -25.42
N VAL A 263 -15.87 9.38 -24.61
CA VAL A 263 -15.83 9.57 -23.15
C VAL A 263 -14.97 8.50 -22.49
N VAL A 264 -15.20 7.23 -22.83
CA VAL A 264 -14.53 6.12 -22.15
C VAL A 264 -13.16 5.88 -22.75
N LEU A 265 -13.10 5.57 -24.05
CA LEU A 265 -11.85 5.29 -24.73
C LEU A 265 -11.00 6.56 -24.74
N ALA A 266 -11.44 7.65 -25.37
CA ALA A 266 -10.58 8.81 -25.55
C ALA A 266 -10.24 9.59 -24.30
N LEU A 267 -11.25 10.10 -23.59
CA LEU A 267 -11.03 10.89 -22.39
C LEU A 267 -10.52 10.02 -21.22
N GLY A 268 -11.14 8.86 -20.97
CA GLY A 268 -10.73 7.97 -19.88
C GLY A 268 -9.26 7.54 -20.01
N SER A 269 -8.85 7.07 -21.18
CA SER A 269 -7.45 6.68 -21.41
C SER A 269 -6.46 7.85 -21.32
N LEU A 270 -6.85 9.06 -21.76
CA LEU A 270 -6.00 10.26 -21.61
C LEU A 270 -5.78 10.59 -20.13
N LEU A 271 -6.85 10.52 -19.32
CA LEU A 271 -6.78 10.77 -17.88
C LEU A 271 -5.92 9.71 -17.18
N TYR A 272 -6.03 8.44 -17.57
CA TYR A 272 -5.15 7.37 -17.11
C TYR A 272 -3.67 7.70 -17.37
N ASP A 273 -3.34 8.06 -18.61
CA ASP A 273 -1.97 8.40 -18.99
C ASP A 273 -1.42 9.57 -18.20
N LEU A 274 -2.21 10.64 -18.04
CA LEU A 274 -1.78 11.82 -17.27
C LEU A 274 -1.52 11.46 -15.81
N SER A 275 -2.38 10.63 -15.23
CA SER A 275 -2.19 10.14 -13.86
C SER A 275 -0.88 9.38 -13.71
N VAL A 276 -0.68 8.36 -14.55
CA VAL A 276 0.49 7.47 -14.46
C VAL A 276 1.77 8.22 -14.80
N PHE A 277 1.74 9.17 -15.73
CA PHE A 277 2.90 9.97 -16.10
C PHE A 277 3.34 10.90 -14.97
N GLN A 278 2.39 11.62 -14.34
CA GLN A 278 2.68 12.59 -13.28
C GLN A 278 2.95 11.95 -11.92
N ALA A 279 2.47 10.73 -11.68
CA ALA A 279 2.71 10.04 -10.43
C ALA A 279 4.21 9.79 -10.20
N GLN A 280 4.64 9.77 -8.94
CA GLN A 280 6.03 9.44 -8.59
C GLN A 280 6.28 7.92 -8.53
N ASN A 281 5.22 7.12 -8.35
CA ASN A 281 5.28 5.66 -8.24
C ASN A 281 4.29 5.03 -9.24
N ALA A 282 4.70 3.92 -9.86
CA ALA A 282 3.86 3.14 -10.76
C ALA A 282 2.69 2.45 -10.04
N SER A 283 2.71 2.34 -8.70
CA SER A 283 1.63 1.76 -7.90
C SER A 283 0.28 2.48 -8.06
N ILE A 284 0.28 3.72 -8.58
CA ILE A 284 -0.97 4.40 -8.94
C ILE A 284 -1.80 3.61 -9.96
N GLY A 285 -1.17 2.82 -10.84
CA GLY A 285 -1.86 1.99 -11.83
C GLY A 285 -2.72 0.88 -11.20
N VAL A 286 -2.44 0.50 -9.95
CA VAL A 286 -3.18 -0.54 -9.20
C VAL A 286 -4.59 -0.06 -8.82
N LEU A 287 -4.80 1.26 -8.77
CA LEU A 287 -6.13 1.87 -8.61
C LEU A 287 -7.10 1.44 -9.72
N TRP A 288 -6.60 0.89 -10.83
CA TRP A 288 -7.43 0.27 -11.85
C TRP A 288 -8.38 -0.79 -11.31
N TYR A 289 -8.00 -1.56 -10.28
CA TYR A 289 -8.89 -2.58 -9.71
C TYR A 289 -10.19 -2.02 -9.12
N LEU A 290 -10.31 -0.71 -8.89
CA LEU A 290 -11.59 -0.08 -8.56
C LEU A 290 -12.61 -0.16 -9.71
N MET A 291 -12.15 -0.22 -10.96
CA MET A 291 -12.99 -0.31 -12.17
C MET A 291 -13.98 -1.49 -12.14
N PRO A 292 -13.55 -2.75 -11.94
CA PRO A 292 -14.48 -3.87 -11.92
C PRO A 292 -15.52 -3.76 -10.79
N ILE A 293 -15.15 -3.26 -9.61
CA ILE A 293 -16.14 -3.06 -8.52
C ILE A 293 -17.15 -2.00 -8.88
N GLY A 294 -16.71 -0.84 -9.39
CA GLY A 294 -17.65 0.21 -9.75
C GLY A 294 -18.61 -0.25 -10.85
N SER A 295 -18.12 -1.06 -11.79
CA SER A 295 -18.95 -1.70 -12.82
C SER A 295 -20.00 -2.61 -12.18
N VAL A 296 -19.62 -3.48 -11.23
CA VAL A 296 -20.57 -4.33 -10.48
C VAL A 296 -21.60 -3.50 -9.72
N VAL A 297 -21.18 -2.43 -9.05
CA VAL A 297 -22.08 -1.56 -8.29
C VAL A 297 -23.11 -0.92 -9.22
N ILE A 298 -22.66 -0.39 -10.37
CA ILE A 298 -23.55 0.21 -11.38
C ILE A 298 -24.54 -0.82 -11.89
N LEU A 299 -24.09 -2.03 -12.22
CA LEU A 299 -24.96 -3.12 -12.68
C LEU A 299 -25.94 -3.58 -11.60
N SER A 300 -25.50 -3.68 -10.35
CA SER A 300 -26.38 -4.04 -9.23
C SER A 300 -27.51 -3.03 -9.06
N ILE A 301 -27.19 -1.73 -9.15
CA ILE A 301 -28.17 -0.64 -9.13
C ILE A 301 -29.09 -0.71 -10.35
N ALA A 302 -28.54 -0.90 -11.55
CA ALA A 302 -29.30 -0.97 -12.79
C ALA A 302 -30.30 -2.14 -12.79
N ASN A 303 -29.90 -3.29 -12.24
CA ASN A 303 -30.72 -4.49 -12.15
C ASN A 303 -31.60 -4.53 -10.90
N GLY A 304 -31.54 -3.51 -10.03
CA GLY A 304 -32.32 -3.45 -8.80
C GLY A 304 -31.99 -4.57 -7.79
N ARG A 305 -30.78 -5.13 -7.83
CA ARG A 305 -30.33 -6.21 -6.93
C ARG A 305 -29.35 -5.71 -5.88
N LEU A 306 -29.32 -6.36 -4.73
CA LEU A 306 -28.25 -6.18 -3.76
C LEU A 306 -26.95 -6.84 -4.26
N MET A 307 -25.82 -6.32 -3.78
CA MET A 307 -24.52 -6.94 -4.03
C MET A 307 -24.46 -8.30 -3.34
N THR A 308 -23.84 -9.28 -4.00
CA THR A 308 -23.60 -10.59 -3.42
C THR A 308 -22.52 -10.50 -2.33
N GLN A 309 -22.40 -11.54 -1.50
CA GLN A 309 -21.37 -11.59 -0.45
C GLN A 309 -19.95 -11.50 -1.04
N TYR A 310 -19.71 -12.13 -2.18
CA TYR A 310 -18.43 -12.09 -2.89
C TYR A 310 -18.12 -10.69 -3.43
N GLU A 311 -19.12 -10.01 -4.01
CA GLU A 311 -18.99 -8.64 -4.50
C GLU A 311 -18.71 -7.66 -3.36
N ALA A 312 -19.37 -7.83 -2.21
CA ALA A 312 -19.14 -7.01 -1.03
C ALA A 312 -17.73 -7.19 -0.45
N VAL A 313 -17.24 -8.43 -0.37
CA VAL A 313 -15.89 -8.74 0.15
C VAL A 313 -14.82 -8.25 -0.82
N ALA A 314 -14.98 -8.50 -2.11
CA ALA A 314 -14.11 -7.97 -3.15
C ALA A 314 -14.01 -6.44 -3.07
N SER A 315 -15.16 -5.78 -2.85
CA SER A 315 -15.23 -4.33 -2.66
C SER A 315 -14.37 -3.86 -1.50
N VAL A 316 -14.47 -4.51 -0.34
CA VAL A 316 -13.64 -4.17 0.83
C VAL A 316 -12.16 -4.37 0.55
N LEU A 317 -11.78 -5.51 -0.02
CA LEU A 317 -10.39 -5.86 -0.31
C LEU A 317 -9.73 -4.82 -1.22
N ILE A 318 -10.38 -4.53 -2.34
CA ILE A 318 -9.83 -3.63 -3.36
C ILE A 318 -9.90 -2.18 -2.88
N VAL A 319 -11.02 -1.71 -2.33
CA VAL A 319 -11.15 -0.30 -1.88
C VAL A 319 -10.14 -0.01 -0.78
N SER A 320 -10.06 -0.89 0.23
CA SER A 320 -9.14 -0.67 1.34
C SER A 320 -7.69 -0.72 0.88
N SER A 321 -7.34 -1.69 0.02
CA SER A 321 -5.99 -1.79 -0.54
C SER A 321 -5.59 -0.53 -1.30
N ASN A 322 -6.48 -0.04 -2.16
CA ASN A 322 -6.27 1.16 -2.95
C ASN A 322 -6.17 2.43 -2.13
N ILE A 323 -6.90 2.53 -1.02
CA ILE A 323 -6.75 3.62 -0.05
C ILE A 323 -5.35 3.60 0.56
N PHE A 324 -4.84 2.43 0.96
CA PHE A 324 -3.50 2.35 1.53
C PHE A 324 -2.39 2.68 0.53
N ILE A 325 -2.55 2.29 -0.74
CA ILE A 325 -1.64 2.68 -1.84
C ILE A 325 -1.68 4.19 -2.06
N ALA A 326 -2.87 4.77 -2.18
CA ALA A 326 -3.06 6.19 -2.46
C ALA A 326 -2.57 7.09 -1.33
N LEU A 327 -2.81 6.71 -0.07
CA LEU A 327 -2.45 7.50 1.10
C LEU A 327 -0.96 7.46 1.45
N ARG A 328 -0.17 6.55 0.85
CA ARG A 328 1.23 6.29 1.20
C ARG A 328 1.47 6.32 2.71
N TYR A 329 0.51 5.77 3.46
CA TYR A 329 0.56 5.86 4.90
C TYR A 329 1.82 5.09 5.34
N PRO A 330 2.74 5.71 6.09
CA PRO A 330 3.81 4.96 6.75
C PRO A 330 3.16 4.13 7.84
N LEU A 331 2.50 3.04 7.42
CA LEU A 331 1.84 2.13 8.32
C LEU A 331 2.92 1.59 9.22
N LYS A 332 2.67 1.73 10.51
CA LYS A 332 3.34 0.89 11.48
C LYS A 332 3.18 -0.55 10.98
N PRO A 333 4.26 -1.37 10.95
CA PRO A 333 4.19 -2.75 10.48
C PRO A 333 3.01 -3.51 11.09
N SER A 334 2.63 -3.20 12.33
CA SER A 334 1.44 -3.71 13.02
C SER A 334 0.11 -3.44 12.30
N LEU A 335 -0.11 -2.23 11.78
CA LEU A 335 -1.33 -1.88 11.03
C LEU A 335 -1.37 -2.54 9.65
N MET A 336 -0.22 -2.65 8.98
CA MET A 336 -0.13 -3.36 7.71
C MET A 336 -0.41 -4.85 7.88
N SER A 337 0.22 -5.47 8.88
CA SER A 337 -0.03 -6.87 9.21
C SER A 337 -1.46 -7.11 9.70
N LEU A 338 -2.07 -6.15 10.42
CA LEU A 338 -3.50 -6.22 10.76
C LEU A 338 -4.37 -6.19 9.50
N PHE A 339 -4.11 -5.26 8.58
CA PHE A 339 -4.87 -5.18 7.34
C PHE A 339 -4.77 -6.48 6.54
N VAL A 340 -3.56 -6.97 6.32
CA VAL A 340 -3.34 -8.25 5.63
C VAL A 340 -4.05 -9.39 6.36
N ALA A 341 -4.00 -9.44 7.69
CA ALA A 341 -4.68 -10.44 8.49
C ALA A 341 -6.21 -10.36 8.35
N VAL A 342 -6.82 -9.18 8.43
CA VAL A 342 -8.27 -8.98 8.23
C VAL A 342 -8.71 -9.53 6.88
N ASN A 343 -7.93 -9.23 5.82
CA ASN A 343 -8.24 -9.68 4.47
C ASN A 343 -8.07 -11.19 4.30
N LEU A 344 -6.94 -11.76 4.75
CA LEU A 344 -6.69 -13.20 4.68
C LEU A 344 -7.71 -13.99 5.50
N ILE A 345 -8.05 -13.51 6.68
CA ILE A 345 -9.09 -14.10 7.52
C ILE A 345 -10.43 -13.98 6.81
N GLY A 346 -10.79 -12.81 6.27
CA GLY A 346 -12.01 -12.63 5.49
C GLY A 346 -12.13 -13.63 4.34
N VAL A 347 -11.06 -13.86 3.58
CA VAL A 347 -11.01 -14.88 2.52
C VAL A 347 -11.14 -16.29 3.10
N TRP A 348 -10.44 -16.59 4.19
CA TRP A 348 -10.53 -17.88 4.89
C TRP A 348 -11.98 -18.18 5.30
N LEU A 349 -12.68 -17.19 5.84
CA LEU A 349 -14.05 -17.35 6.32
C LEU A 349 -15.03 -17.73 5.20
N LEU A 350 -14.75 -17.34 3.95
CA LEU A 350 -15.61 -17.57 2.80
C LEU A 350 -15.29 -18.86 2.04
N VAL A 351 -14.02 -19.26 2.02
CA VAL A 351 -13.56 -20.34 1.13
C VAL A 351 -13.34 -21.66 1.89
N LEU A 352 -12.94 -21.60 3.15
CA LEU A 352 -12.51 -22.80 3.86
C LEU A 352 -13.64 -23.42 4.70
N PRO A 353 -13.77 -24.75 4.68
CA PRO A 353 -14.83 -25.45 5.40
C PRO A 353 -14.66 -25.30 6.91
N VAL A 354 -15.80 -25.21 7.61
CA VAL A 354 -15.87 -25.12 9.08
C VAL A 354 -16.17 -26.49 9.70
N SER A 355 -15.66 -26.72 10.91
CA SER A 355 -15.99 -27.88 11.73
C SER A 355 -16.87 -27.42 12.89
N THR A 356 -18.19 -27.60 12.77
CA THR A 356 -19.15 -27.09 13.76
C THR A 356 -19.02 -27.83 15.09
N ILE A 357 -18.83 -27.09 16.19
CA ILE A 357 -18.83 -27.62 17.56
C ILE A 357 -19.94 -26.94 18.36
N ASP A 358 -20.73 -27.73 19.10
CA ASP A 358 -21.87 -27.24 19.89
C ASP A 358 -21.45 -26.24 21.00
N ASN A 359 -20.25 -26.38 21.54
CA ASN A 359 -19.68 -25.52 22.60
C ASN A 359 -18.60 -24.55 22.08
N TYR A 360 -18.77 -24.02 20.85
CA TYR A 360 -17.81 -23.09 20.23
C TYR A 360 -17.43 -21.91 21.15
N TYR A 361 -18.43 -21.21 21.68
CA TYR A 361 -18.21 -20.02 22.48
C TYR A 361 -17.50 -20.33 23.79
N ASP A 362 -17.81 -21.45 24.43
CA ASP A 362 -17.17 -21.86 25.69
C ASP A 362 -15.69 -22.22 25.48
N LEU A 363 -15.39 -22.98 24.43
CA LEU A 363 -14.02 -23.38 24.11
C LEU A 363 -13.16 -22.17 23.71
N LEU A 364 -13.72 -21.26 22.91
CA LEU A 364 -13.06 -20.03 22.51
C LEU A 364 -12.87 -19.08 23.69
N ALA A 365 -13.86 -18.98 24.59
CA ALA A 365 -13.79 -18.11 25.76
C ALA A 365 -12.61 -18.48 26.65
N VAL A 366 -12.35 -19.76 26.90
CA VAL A 366 -11.20 -20.19 27.73
C VAL A 366 -9.89 -19.69 27.13
N SER A 367 -9.63 -19.97 25.84
CA SER A 367 -8.40 -19.55 25.17
C SER A 367 -8.27 -18.02 25.12
N THR A 368 -9.36 -17.33 24.78
CA THR A 368 -9.39 -15.87 24.60
C THR A 368 -9.22 -15.14 25.94
N VAL A 369 -9.82 -15.62 27.03
CA VAL A 369 -9.68 -15.03 28.37
C VAL A 369 -8.22 -15.09 28.83
N PHE A 370 -7.57 -16.24 28.69
CA PHE A 370 -6.15 -16.37 29.04
C PHE A 370 -5.26 -15.47 28.18
N PHE A 371 -5.52 -15.44 26.87
CA PHE A 371 -4.79 -14.55 25.97
C PHE A 371 -4.98 -13.08 26.34
N VAL A 372 -6.22 -12.61 26.51
CA VAL A 372 -6.54 -11.20 26.80
C VAL A 372 -5.94 -10.76 28.13
N LEU A 373 -5.98 -11.61 29.16
CA LEU A 373 -5.32 -11.33 30.44
C LEU A 373 -3.81 -11.11 30.26
N LEU A 374 -3.11 -12.07 29.64
CA LEU A 374 -1.68 -11.99 29.43
C LEU A 374 -1.30 -10.82 28.51
N ALA A 375 -2.05 -10.61 27.43
CA ALA A 375 -1.85 -9.50 26.51
C ALA A 375 -2.07 -8.14 27.20
N THR A 376 -3.06 -8.02 28.08
CA THR A 376 -3.32 -6.81 28.86
C THR A 376 -2.19 -6.53 29.85
N PHE A 377 -1.70 -7.55 30.56
CA PHE A 377 -0.53 -7.41 31.44
C PHE A 377 0.72 -7.01 30.66
N ALA A 378 0.98 -7.65 29.51
CA ALA A 378 2.09 -7.32 28.63
C ALA A 378 2.01 -5.89 28.10
N LEU A 379 0.83 -5.45 27.66
CA LEU A 379 0.59 -4.11 27.15
C LEU A 379 0.70 -3.05 28.26
N LYS A 380 0.16 -3.31 29.46
CA LYS A 380 0.30 -2.43 30.62
C LYS A 380 1.76 -2.32 31.04
N ARG A 381 2.48 -3.44 31.13
CA ARG A 381 3.91 -3.48 31.47
C ARG A 381 4.72 -2.67 30.47
N THR A 382 4.64 -2.96 29.17
CA THR A 382 5.37 -2.21 28.12
C THR A 382 5.03 -0.72 28.12
N THR A 383 3.76 -0.35 28.32
CA THR A 383 3.34 1.05 28.37
C THR A 383 3.88 1.76 29.61
N SER A 384 3.82 1.11 30.78
CA SER A 384 4.36 1.65 32.03
C SER A 384 5.88 1.81 31.97
N LEU A 385 6.59 0.83 31.38
CA LEU A 385 8.03 0.89 31.20
C LEU A 385 8.44 2.02 30.25
N ASN A 386 7.70 2.20 29.15
CA ASN A 386 7.98 3.30 28.23
C ASN A 386 7.74 4.67 28.89
N ARG A 387 6.67 4.84 29.68
CA ARG A 387 6.43 6.07 30.46
C ARG A 387 7.52 6.29 31.52
N ALA A 388 7.82 5.29 32.33
CA ALA A 388 8.86 5.36 33.35
C ALA A 388 10.24 5.68 32.75
N ARG A 389 10.54 5.14 31.56
CA ARG A 389 11.76 5.47 30.82
C ARG A 389 11.77 6.93 30.35
N GLU A 390 10.64 7.43 29.84
CA GLU A 390 10.50 8.84 29.42
C GLU A 390 10.68 9.79 30.62
N ASP A 391 10.05 9.48 31.76
CA ASP A 391 10.15 10.28 32.99
C ASP A 391 11.59 10.27 33.55
N LEU A 392 12.20 9.09 33.69
CA LEU A 392 13.57 8.95 34.18
C LEU A 392 14.60 9.61 33.25
N TRP A 393 14.33 9.67 31.94
CA TRP A 393 15.21 10.37 31.02
C TRP A 393 15.19 11.88 31.21
N GLY A 394 14.01 12.45 31.51
CA GLY A 394 13.87 13.84 31.92
C GLY A 394 14.64 14.13 33.21
N ASP A 395 14.50 13.28 34.22
CA ASP A 395 15.23 13.39 35.49
C ASP A 395 16.74 13.26 35.28
N PHE A 396 17.18 12.31 34.45
CA PHE A 396 18.58 12.08 34.13
C PHE A 396 19.22 13.33 33.53
N TRP A 397 18.53 13.97 32.59
CA TRP A 397 18.99 15.22 31.98
C TRP A 397 19.15 16.35 33.00
N HIS A 398 18.15 16.53 33.88
CA HIS A 398 18.21 17.55 34.92
C HIS A 398 19.38 17.31 35.90
N LYS A 399 19.62 16.05 36.29
CA LYS A 399 20.73 15.71 37.19
C LYS A 399 22.09 15.84 36.49
N LEU A 400 22.19 15.47 35.22
CA LEU A 400 23.40 15.63 34.42
C LEU A 400 23.81 17.10 34.29
N THR A 401 22.88 17.99 33.96
CA THR A 401 23.13 19.44 33.88
C THR A 401 23.58 20.01 35.22
N SER A 402 22.92 19.63 36.32
CA SER A 402 23.29 20.06 37.67
C SER A 402 24.74 19.67 38.04
N VAL A 403 25.16 18.45 37.71
CA VAL A 403 26.55 17.97 37.95
C VAL A 403 27.56 18.78 37.11
N CYS A 404 27.26 19.05 35.84
CA CYS A 404 28.14 19.83 34.97
C CYS A 404 28.23 21.31 35.37
N GLU A 405 27.12 21.94 35.77
CA GLU A 405 27.10 23.34 36.21
C GLU A 405 27.83 23.52 37.54
N TYR A 406 27.64 22.61 38.50
CA TYR A 406 28.38 22.63 39.77
C TYR A 406 29.89 22.50 39.54
N ALA A 407 30.30 21.59 38.65
CA ALA A 407 31.71 21.41 38.30
C ALA A 407 32.32 22.65 37.62
N LYS A 408 31.53 23.45 36.90
CA LYS A 408 31.97 24.69 36.26
C LYS A 408 32.13 25.85 37.26
N ASN A 409 31.25 25.94 38.25
CA ASN A 409 31.22 27.06 39.20
C ASN A 409 32.24 26.92 40.34
N ASN A 410 32.65 25.69 40.69
CA ASN A 410 33.52 25.38 41.83
C ASN A 410 34.87 24.76 41.41
N ALA A 411 35.42 25.17 40.25
CA ALA A 411 36.64 24.59 39.69
C ALA A 411 37.92 25.20 40.28
N ASP A 412 38.38 24.68 41.42
CA ASP A 412 39.68 25.08 42.01
C ASP A 412 40.90 24.45 41.27
N ASP A 413 40.68 23.38 40.50
CA ASP A 413 41.73 22.62 39.78
C ASP A 413 41.24 22.26 38.37
N VAL A 414 41.72 23.00 37.36
CA VAL A 414 41.22 22.98 35.97
C VAL A 414 41.43 21.61 35.30
N GLU A 415 42.55 20.95 35.59
CA GLU A 415 42.93 19.68 34.95
C GLU A 415 42.10 18.50 35.47
N LYS A 416 41.87 18.43 36.79
CA LYS A 416 40.97 17.44 37.40
C LYS A 416 39.51 17.67 37.01
N SER A 417 39.09 18.93 36.88
CA SER A 417 37.72 19.27 36.44
C SER A 417 37.48 18.85 34.98
N ALA A 418 38.47 19.03 34.10
CA ALA A 418 38.39 18.61 32.70
C ALA A 418 38.31 17.08 32.55
N SER A 419 39.20 16.33 33.21
CA SER A 419 39.20 14.86 33.17
C SER A 419 37.88 14.27 33.67
N ARG A 420 37.29 14.85 34.72
CA ARG A 420 36.00 14.42 35.23
C ARG A 420 34.86 14.73 34.27
N THR A 421 34.82 15.94 33.72
CA THR A 421 33.76 16.36 32.79
C THR A 421 33.73 15.42 31.58
N GLN A 422 34.89 14.96 31.12
CA GLN A 422 35.02 13.95 30.07
C GLN A 422 34.43 12.59 30.48
N LYS A 423 34.68 12.10 31.71
CA LYS A 423 34.09 10.83 32.19
C LYS A 423 32.58 10.92 32.37
N VAL A 424 32.06 12.05 32.86
CA VAL A 424 30.61 12.30 32.98
C VAL A 424 29.96 12.37 31.59
N GLN A 425 30.63 12.96 30.60
CA GLN A 425 30.19 12.96 29.21
C GLN A 425 30.13 11.54 28.64
N GLU A 426 31.15 10.72 28.86
CA GLU A 426 31.16 9.33 28.43
C GLU A 426 30.03 8.52 29.08
N TYR A 427 29.80 8.70 30.38
CA TYR A 427 28.68 8.11 31.10
C TYR A 427 27.31 8.50 30.48
N ALA A 428 27.12 9.78 30.16
CA ALA A 428 25.89 10.28 29.54
C ALA A 428 25.67 9.71 28.13
N LEU A 429 26.75 9.52 27.35
CA LEU A 429 26.67 8.91 26.01
C LEU A 429 26.31 7.43 26.07
N LEU A 430 26.84 6.67 27.04
CA LEU A 430 26.47 5.25 27.26
C LEU A 430 24.98 5.11 27.62
N HIS A 431 24.46 6.01 28.46
CA HIS A 431 23.04 6.07 28.80
C HIS A 431 22.17 6.47 27.62
N LEU A 432 22.63 7.41 26.78
CA LEU A 432 21.94 7.78 25.55
C LEU A 432 21.91 6.62 24.55
N GLN A 433 23.01 5.86 24.39
CA GLN A 433 23.01 4.62 23.57
C GLN A 433 22.00 3.60 24.08
N THR A 434 21.91 3.43 25.40
CA THR A 434 20.98 2.49 26.03
C THR A 434 19.53 2.93 25.86
N PHE A 435 19.24 4.21 26.12
CA PHE A 435 17.92 4.82 25.92
C PHE A 435 17.45 4.70 24.46
N LEU A 436 18.36 4.97 23.51
CA LEU A 436 18.10 4.83 22.08
C LEU A 436 18.12 3.36 21.61
N ARG A 437 18.54 2.42 22.46
CA ARG A 437 18.79 1.00 22.16
C ARG A 437 19.67 0.79 20.93
N ILE A 438 20.89 1.29 21.02
CA ILE A 438 21.93 1.13 20.00
C ILE A 438 22.88 0.02 20.47
N PHE A 439 22.33 -1.19 20.65
CA PHE A 439 23.10 -2.38 21.00
C PHE A 439 22.51 -3.59 20.27
N ALA A 440 23.38 -4.49 19.80
CA ALA A 440 22.99 -5.61 18.94
C ALA A 440 22.38 -6.78 19.72
N ASN A 441 22.87 -7.03 20.94
CA ASN A 441 22.51 -8.18 21.77
C ASN A 441 22.65 -7.87 23.27
N LYS A 442 22.23 -8.81 24.12
CA LYS A 442 22.34 -8.70 25.58
C LYS A 442 23.80 -8.59 26.04
N ASP A 443 24.73 -9.24 25.34
CA ASP A 443 26.16 -9.18 25.67
C ASP A 443 26.73 -7.77 25.46
N ALA A 444 26.33 -7.08 24.40
CA ALA A 444 26.69 -5.69 24.18
C ALA A 444 26.12 -4.78 25.27
N LEU A 445 24.89 -5.03 25.73
CA LEU A 445 24.31 -4.31 26.87
C LEU A 445 25.09 -4.56 28.17
N SER A 446 25.51 -5.81 28.45
CA SER A 446 26.36 -6.15 29.61
C SER A 446 27.67 -5.36 29.58
N LYS A 447 28.34 -5.30 28.42
CA LYS A 447 29.58 -4.53 28.25
C LYS A 447 29.38 -3.03 28.47
N ILE A 448 28.27 -2.47 27.99
CA ILE A 448 27.90 -1.07 28.23
C ILE A 448 27.70 -0.81 29.73
N GLN A 449 27.03 -1.74 30.43
CA GLN A 449 26.79 -1.64 31.87
C GLN A 449 28.09 -1.78 32.68
N GLU A 450 28.96 -2.73 32.35
CA GLU A 450 30.28 -2.89 32.98
C GLU A 450 31.14 -1.62 32.83
N LYS A 451 31.13 -1.01 31.65
CA LYS A 451 31.83 0.26 31.40
C LYS A 451 31.21 1.43 32.17
N ALA A 452 29.89 1.45 32.33
CA ALA A 452 29.22 2.45 33.16
C ALA A 452 29.61 2.30 34.65
N GLU A 453 29.70 1.07 35.16
CA GLU A 453 30.14 0.81 36.54
C GLU A 453 31.62 1.18 36.77
N SER A 454 32.51 0.92 35.80
CA SER A 454 33.91 1.33 35.92
C SER A 454 34.04 2.86 36.03
N ILE A 455 33.27 3.61 35.24
CA ILE A 455 33.25 5.08 35.32
C ILE A 455 32.74 5.56 36.69
N LYS A 456 31.72 4.91 37.27
CA LYS A 456 31.26 5.26 38.62
C LYS A 456 32.32 5.01 39.69
N ALA A 457 32.99 3.85 39.61
CA ALA A 457 34.05 3.47 40.54
C ALA A 457 35.23 4.45 40.50
N GLU A 458 35.46 5.11 39.36
CA GLU A 458 36.49 6.12 39.20
C GLU A 458 36.06 7.52 39.68
N ILE A 459 34.79 7.91 39.50
CA ILE A 459 34.29 9.25 39.87
C ILE A 459 33.97 9.34 41.37
N LEU A 460 33.30 8.35 41.96
CA LEU A 460 32.82 8.39 43.36
C LEU A 460 33.91 8.62 44.42
N PRO A 461 35.11 8.01 44.32
CA PRO A 461 36.18 8.25 45.29
C PRO A 461 36.75 9.68 45.20
N SER A 462 36.77 10.27 44.00
CA SER A 462 37.26 11.64 43.77
C SER A 462 36.37 12.73 44.36
N ASP A 463 35.14 12.36 44.76
CA ASP A 463 34.12 13.25 45.34
C ASP A 463 34.04 13.20 46.87
N CYS A 464 34.90 12.44 47.54
CA CYS A 464 34.82 12.27 49.00
C CYS A 464 35.06 13.56 49.80
N THR A 465 35.66 14.60 49.21
CA THR A 465 36.03 15.85 49.89
C THR A 465 34.91 16.91 49.90
N ASP A 466 33.90 16.78 49.04
CA ASP A 466 32.78 17.73 48.92
C ASP A 466 31.46 16.95 48.99
N GLN A 467 30.75 17.09 50.12
CA GLN A 467 29.52 16.34 50.40
C GLN A 467 28.40 16.67 49.40
N ASP A 468 28.23 17.94 49.04
CA ASP A 468 27.18 18.39 48.13
C ASP A 468 27.45 17.85 46.71
N ARG A 469 28.72 17.92 46.27
CA ARG A 469 29.16 17.38 44.97
C ARG A 469 28.97 15.87 44.86
N ARG A 470 29.25 15.16 45.95
CA ARG A 470 29.04 13.71 46.04
C ARG A 470 27.56 13.36 45.97
N GLU A 471 26.69 14.17 46.58
CA GLU A 471 25.25 13.97 46.54
C GLU A 471 24.67 14.16 45.14
N TYR A 472 25.01 15.25 44.44
CA TYR A 472 24.60 15.48 43.05
C TYR A 472 25.02 14.33 42.11
N THR A 473 26.25 13.84 42.29
CA THR A 473 26.82 12.76 41.47
C THR A 473 26.18 11.41 41.78
N ARG A 474 25.91 11.12 43.06
CA ARG A 474 25.16 9.92 43.46
C ARG A 474 23.74 9.93 42.93
N ASP A 475 23.08 11.08 42.93
CA ASP A 475 21.74 11.22 42.38
C ASP A 475 21.70 10.93 40.87
N LEU A 476 22.69 11.44 40.12
CA LEU A 476 22.85 11.18 38.69
C LEU A 476 23.04 9.67 38.43
N PHE A 477 23.91 9.01 39.21
CA PHE A 477 24.13 7.57 39.10
C PHE A 477 22.91 6.74 39.50
N ARG A 478 22.18 7.14 40.55
CA ARG A 478 20.95 6.47 40.97
C ARG A 478 19.88 6.49 39.87
N VAL A 479 19.74 7.61 39.15
CA VAL A 479 18.80 7.71 38.03
C VAL A 479 19.30 6.88 36.83
N GLY A 480 20.59 6.92 36.53
CA GLY A 480 21.20 6.09 35.49
C GLY A 480 20.98 4.58 35.73
N ASP A 481 21.11 4.12 36.97
CA ASP A 481 20.94 2.70 37.30
C ASP A 481 19.50 2.23 37.15
N LYS A 482 18.55 3.11 37.49
CA LYS A 482 17.14 2.87 37.20
C LYS A 482 16.89 2.75 35.70
N LEU A 483 17.53 3.58 34.86
CA LEU A 483 17.41 3.48 33.40
C LEU A 483 17.93 2.14 32.87
N PHE A 484 19.06 1.65 33.35
CA PHE A 484 19.56 0.30 32.99
C PHE A 484 18.62 -0.81 33.47
N ALA A 485 18.13 -0.72 34.71
CA ALA A 485 17.22 -1.71 35.29
C ALA A 485 15.85 -1.79 34.57
N LEU A 486 15.45 -0.77 33.82
CA LEU A 486 14.23 -0.85 33.01
C LEU A 486 14.36 -1.80 31.81
N GLU A 487 15.58 -2.08 31.34
CA GLU A 487 15.80 -3.03 30.22
C GLU A 487 15.56 -4.48 30.64
N SER A 488 15.81 -4.84 31.90
CA SER A 488 15.61 -6.20 32.42
C SER A 488 14.14 -6.54 32.67
N ASN A 489 13.29 -5.53 32.92
CA ASN A 489 11.86 -5.70 33.22
C ASN A 489 10.97 -5.93 31.99
N ARG A 490 11.56 -6.12 30.81
CA ARG A 490 10.82 -6.35 29.56
C ARG A 490 10.18 -7.71 29.45
N ILE A 491 9.35 -7.85 28.41
CA ILE A 491 8.76 -9.14 28.07
C ILE A 491 9.89 -10.11 27.71
N SER A 492 9.97 -11.22 28.45
CA SER A 492 10.96 -12.25 28.13
C SER A 492 10.60 -12.95 26.81
N PRO A 493 11.58 -13.50 26.07
CA PRO A 493 11.28 -14.29 24.88
C PRO A 493 10.32 -15.45 25.16
N ALA A 494 10.42 -16.07 26.34
CA ALA A 494 9.54 -17.16 26.76
C ALA A 494 8.08 -16.69 26.92
N GLU A 495 7.84 -15.57 27.61
CA GLU A 495 6.51 -14.97 27.73
C GLU A 495 5.94 -14.59 26.36
N TYR A 496 6.80 -14.08 25.46
CA TYR A 496 6.39 -13.72 24.11
C TYR A 496 6.00 -14.94 23.26
N VAL A 497 6.71 -16.06 23.39
CA VAL A 497 6.33 -17.34 22.75
C VAL A 497 4.99 -17.84 23.29
N ILE A 498 4.77 -17.77 24.61
CA ILE A 498 3.48 -18.16 25.21
C ILE A 498 2.34 -17.30 24.66
N LEU A 499 2.54 -15.98 24.56
CA LEU A 499 1.57 -15.06 23.95
C LEU A 499 1.27 -15.42 22.50
N ILE A 500 2.28 -15.73 21.68
CA ILE A 500 2.09 -16.13 20.28
C ILE A 500 1.33 -17.44 20.19
N LEU A 501 1.71 -18.45 20.98
CA LEU A 501 1.04 -19.76 20.95
C LEU A 501 -0.43 -19.61 21.33
N LEU A 502 -0.72 -18.96 22.46
CA LEU A 502 -2.10 -18.72 22.89
C LEU A 502 -2.89 -17.93 21.86
N GLY A 503 -2.32 -16.84 21.32
CA GLY A 503 -3.01 -16.05 20.30
C GLY A 503 -3.24 -16.81 18.99
N SER A 504 -2.25 -17.58 18.52
CA SER A 504 -2.39 -18.41 17.31
C SER A 504 -3.44 -19.51 17.52
N THR A 505 -3.46 -20.12 18.70
CA THR A 505 -4.48 -21.09 19.10
C THR A 505 -5.86 -20.43 19.12
N SER A 506 -6.04 -19.25 19.73
CA SER A 506 -7.32 -18.53 19.71
C SER A 506 -7.79 -18.21 18.28
N VAL A 507 -6.89 -17.73 17.42
CA VAL A 507 -7.18 -17.46 16.00
C VAL A 507 -7.64 -18.74 15.30
N LEU A 508 -6.87 -19.82 15.42
CA LEU A 508 -7.14 -21.08 14.72
C LEU A 508 -8.44 -21.72 15.21
N PHE A 509 -8.70 -21.72 16.53
CA PHE A 509 -9.96 -22.18 17.08
C PHE A 509 -11.15 -21.35 16.59
N SER A 510 -10.98 -20.04 16.56
CA SER A 510 -12.01 -19.12 16.08
C SER A 510 -12.36 -19.33 14.59
N LEU A 511 -11.38 -19.73 13.77
CA LEU A 511 -11.55 -19.86 12.33
C LEU A 511 -11.95 -21.27 11.87
N ILE A 512 -11.53 -22.32 12.56
CA ILE A 512 -11.86 -23.70 12.15
C ILE A 512 -13.14 -24.17 12.82
N PHE A 513 -13.29 -23.91 14.13
CA PHE A 513 -14.29 -24.57 14.95
C PHE A 513 -15.50 -23.70 15.25
N ARG A 514 -16.09 -23.04 14.25
CA ARG A 514 -17.23 -22.11 14.43
C ARG A 514 -18.53 -22.68 13.85
N PRO A 515 -19.70 -22.22 14.34
CA PRO A 515 -20.97 -22.42 13.65
C PRO A 515 -20.94 -21.81 12.25
N ASP A 516 -21.57 -22.48 11.29
CA ASP A 516 -21.69 -21.99 9.92
C ASP A 516 -22.79 -20.93 9.82
N THR A 517 -22.55 -19.77 10.45
CA THR A 517 -23.46 -18.61 10.46
C THR A 517 -22.68 -17.34 10.16
N LEU A 518 -23.37 -16.32 9.62
CA LEU A 518 -22.74 -15.03 9.31
C LEU A 518 -22.24 -14.33 10.59
N SER A 519 -23.03 -14.38 11.66
CA SER A 519 -22.70 -13.79 12.95
C SER A 519 -21.46 -14.44 13.58
N ALA A 520 -21.36 -15.77 13.56
CA ALA A 520 -20.16 -16.47 14.03
C ALA A 520 -18.92 -16.17 13.17
N SER A 521 -19.10 -15.99 11.86
CA SER A 521 -18.01 -15.61 10.95
C SER A 521 -17.51 -14.19 11.19
N LEU A 522 -18.42 -13.22 11.39
CA LEU A 522 -18.06 -11.85 11.77
C LEU A 522 -17.38 -11.79 13.14
N PHE A 523 -17.89 -12.54 14.10
CA PHE A 523 -17.28 -12.65 15.42
C PHE A 523 -15.87 -13.23 15.33
N ALA A 524 -15.69 -14.29 14.54
CA ALA A 524 -14.39 -14.90 14.32
C ALA A 524 -13.39 -13.94 13.65
N LEU A 525 -13.85 -13.15 12.66
CA LEU A 525 -13.05 -12.09 12.05
C LEU A 525 -12.56 -11.09 13.09
N ILE A 526 -13.46 -10.57 13.92
CA ILE A 526 -13.15 -9.55 14.93
C ILE A 526 -12.18 -10.10 15.97
N VAL A 527 -12.43 -11.29 16.50
CA VAL A 527 -11.58 -11.92 17.51
C VAL A 527 -10.18 -12.19 16.95
N ALA A 528 -10.08 -12.86 15.81
CA ALA A 528 -8.80 -13.22 15.22
C ALA A 528 -7.96 -11.99 14.85
N THR A 529 -8.58 -10.98 14.26
CA THR A 529 -7.89 -9.73 13.88
C THR A 529 -7.46 -8.91 15.09
N SER A 530 -8.28 -8.87 16.15
CA SER A 530 -7.93 -8.22 17.42
C SER A 530 -6.75 -8.89 18.12
N VAL A 531 -6.73 -10.22 18.15
CA VAL A 531 -5.62 -11.02 18.72
C VAL A 531 -4.31 -10.73 17.98
N ILE A 532 -4.34 -10.77 16.64
CA ILE A 532 -3.18 -10.47 15.80
C ILE A 532 -2.71 -9.02 16.02
N TYR A 533 -3.63 -8.06 16.03
CA TYR A 533 -3.31 -6.66 16.28
C TYR A 533 -2.66 -6.44 17.64
N LEU A 534 -3.18 -7.07 18.69
CA LEU A 534 -2.63 -6.99 20.04
C LEU A 534 -1.22 -7.57 20.11
N LEU A 535 -0.99 -8.75 19.54
CA LEU A 535 0.34 -9.37 19.48
C LEU A 535 1.36 -8.46 18.80
N LEU A 536 0.99 -7.91 17.64
CA LEU A 536 1.85 -7.01 16.88
C LEU A 536 2.10 -5.69 17.61
N THR A 537 1.07 -5.15 18.27
CA THR A 537 1.19 -3.91 19.06
C THR A 537 2.10 -4.13 20.27
N ILE A 538 1.99 -5.27 20.95
CA ILE A 538 2.87 -5.65 22.05
C ILE A 538 4.30 -5.80 21.53
N HIS A 539 4.50 -6.51 20.41
CA HIS A 539 5.81 -6.67 19.78
C HIS A 539 6.45 -5.33 19.41
N GLU A 540 5.70 -4.45 18.76
CA GLU A 540 6.19 -3.15 18.33
C GLU A 540 6.50 -2.27 19.54
N ARG A 541 5.65 -2.24 20.58
CA ARG A 541 5.92 -1.47 21.80
C ARG A 541 7.09 -2.01 22.61
N ASP A 542 7.32 -3.32 22.56
CA ASP A 542 8.44 -3.96 23.25
C ASP A 542 9.76 -3.75 22.50
N LYS A 543 9.81 -4.00 21.18
CA LYS A 543 11.04 -3.91 20.35
C LYS A 543 11.33 -2.53 19.75
N SER A 544 10.33 -1.79 19.28
CA SER A 544 10.54 -0.54 18.56
C SER A 544 10.56 0.66 19.51
N THR A 545 11.75 1.20 19.76
CA THR A 545 11.91 2.56 20.31
C THR A 545 11.65 3.59 19.23
N GLN A 546 10.40 3.71 18.78
CA GLN A 546 10.00 4.94 18.10
C GLN A 546 10.00 6.04 19.15
N ILE A 547 10.87 7.02 18.94
CA ILE A 547 11.05 8.12 19.87
C ILE A 547 10.12 9.22 19.40
N ARG A 548 9.25 9.70 20.30
CA ARG A 548 8.43 10.87 19.98
C ARG A 548 9.34 12.01 19.61
N ARG A 549 8.92 12.84 18.66
CA ARG A 549 9.72 13.97 18.18
C ARG A 549 10.25 14.84 19.32
N ASP A 550 9.44 15.07 20.35
CA ASP A 550 9.81 15.87 21.51
C ASP A 550 10.97 15.24 22.30
N HIS A 551 10.99 13.92 22.46
CA HIS A 551 12.10 13.20 23.08
C HIS A 551 13.32 13.09 22.17
N ALA A 552 13.13 12.98 20.85
CA ALA A 552 14.23 13.02 19.90
C ALA A 552 14.92 14.39 19.92
N LEU A 553 14.15 15.48 20.08
CA LEU A 553 14.65 16.82 20.32
C LEU A 553 15.42 16.91 21.65
N GLN A 554 14.89 16.33 22.73
CA GLN A 554 15.62 16.24 24.01
C GLN A 554 16.96 15.51 23.84
N CYS A 555 17.00 14.33 23.23
CA CYS A 555 18.24 13.61 22.95
C CYS A 555 19.22 14.42 22.09
N THR A 556 18.71 15.16 21.10
CA THR A 556 19.53 16.05 20.24
C THR A 556 20.10 17.21 21.04
N ASN A 557 19.31 17.81 21.94
CA ASN A 557 19.75 18.89 22.82
C ASN A 557 20.82 18.41 23.82
N ILE A 558 20.64 17.23 24.40
CA ILE A 558 21.63 16.59 25.29
C ILE A 558 22.93 16.36 24.52
N MET A 559 22.86 15.80 23.31
CA MET A 559 24.03 15.58 22.48
C MET A 559 24.79 16.88 22.20
N HIS A 560 24.07 17.94 21.80
CA HIS A 560 24.66 19.23 21.51
C HIS A 560 25.25 19.91 22.76
N TYR A 561 24.62 19.73 23.93
CA TYR A 561 25.15 20.19 25.21
C TYR A 561 26.44 19.47 25.59
N LEU A 562 26.47 18.14 25.47
CA LEU A 562 27.65 17.32 25.72
C LEU A 562 28.82 17.70 24.82
N GLN A 563 28.57 18.02 23.54
CA GLN A 563 29.60 18.49 22.60
C GLN A 563 30.18 19.85 23.00
N LYS A 564 29.39 20.74 23.60
CA LYS A 564 29.83 22.05 24.09
C LYS A 564 30.67 22.00 25.37
N LEU A 565 30.64 20.89 26.11
CA LEU A 565 31.41 20.70 27.34
C LEU A 565 32.88 20.33 27.07
N VAL A 566 33.25 19.98 25.84
CA VAL A 566 34.64 19.73 25.46
C VAL A 566 35.34 21.09 25.28
N PRO A 567 36.43 21.39 26.01
CA PRO A 567 37.23 22.57 25.71
C PRO A 567 37.78 22.40 24.29
N MET A 568 37.49 23.34 23.39
CA MET A 568 38.34 23.52 22.21
C MET A 568 39.75 23.79 22.74
N SER A 569 40.65 22.82 22.59
CA SER A 569 42.08 23.01 22.79
C SER A 569 42.60 23.93 21.67
N GLU A 570 42.29 25.22 21.77
CA GLU A 570 43.10 26.26 21.19
C GLU A 570 44.05 26.70 22.31
N THR A 571 45.35 26.71 22.03
CA THR A 571 46.48 27.11 22.91
C THR A 571 47.21 26.05 23.74
N VAL A 572 47.73 24.97 23.14
CA VAL A 572 49.06 24.40 23.49
C VAL A 572 49.71 23.81 22.23
N PRO A 573 50.91 24.24 21.78
CA PRO A 573 51.62 23.59 20.69
C PRO A 573 52.24 22.27 21.18
N SER A 574 52.04 21.20 20.39
CA SER A 574 52.76 19.92 20.45
C SER A 574 52.73 19.14 21.77
N LEU A 575 51.67 18.35 21.97
CA LEU A 575 51.68 17.06 22.67
C LEU A 575 50.62 16.16 22.01
N PRO A 576 50.79 14.81 22.02
CA PRO A 576 50.06 13.92 21.14
C PRO A 576 48.56 13.93 21.46
N VAL A 577 47.78 13.89 20.39
CA VAL A 577 46.33 13.68 20.38
C VAL A 577 45.94 12.64 21.44
N PRO A 578 44.98 12.91 22.35
CA PRO A 578 44.55 11.92 23.33
C PRO A 578 44.02 10.67 22.60
N GLU A 579 44.63 9.53 22.91
CA GLU A 579 44.27 8.19 22.43
C GLU A 579 42.89 7.76 22.96
N HIS A 580 41.77 8.20 22.37
CA HIS A 580 40.49 7.52 22.56
C HIS A 580 39.67 7.45 21.25
N PRO A 581 39.98 6.49 20.36
CA PRO A 581 39.27 6.28 19.08
C PRO A 581 37.79 5.84 19.19
N ASP A 582 37.23 5.65 20.40
CA ASP A 582 35.91 5.02 20.61
C ASP A 582 34.71 6.00 20.73
N LEU A 583 34.92 7.30 20.94
CA LEU A 583 33.83 8.29 21.16
C LEU A 583 33.21 8.85 19.86
N LEU A 584 34.02 9.02 18.81
CA LEU A 584 33.58 9.48 17.48
C LEU A 584 32.63 8.51 16.74
N PRO A 585 32.82 7.17 16.79
CA PRO A 585 31.86 6.25 16.19
C PRO A 585 30.52 6.23 16.94
N THR A 586 30.55 6.40 18.27
CA THR A 586 29.37 6.39 19.15
C THR A 586 28.40 7.54 18.85
N THR A 587 28.91 8.76 18.68
CA THR A 587 28.09 9.95 18.38
C THR A 587 27.44 9.88 16.99
N LYS A 588 28.16 9.39 15.97
CA LYS A 588 27.61 9.17 14.61
C LYS A 588 26.50 8.11 14.60
N GLN A 589 26.66 7.03 15.36
CA GLN A 589 25.62 6.00 15.50
C GLN A 589 24.35 6.56 16.16
N ILE A 590 24.50 7.43 17.17
CA ILE A 590 23.38 8.10 17.82
C ILE A 590 22.66 9.06 16.86
N GLU A 591 23.39 9.86 16.09
CA GLU A 591 22.79 10.79 15.13
C GLU A 591 22.02 10.04 14.02
N HIS A 592 22.58 8.93 13.53
CA HIS A 592 21.90 8.04 12.59
C HIS A 592 20.64 7.41 13.21
N ALA A 593 20.71 6.95 14.45
CA ALA A 593 19.55 6.40 15.16
C ALA A 593 18.44 7.45 15.37
N LEU A 594 18.78 8.70 15.69
CA LEU A 594 17.80 9.78 15.82
C LEU A 594 17.13 10.12 14.49
N LYS A 595 17.88 10.17 13.38
CA LYS A 595 17.31 10.41 12.05
C LYS A 595 16.36 9.29 11.60
N THR A 596 16.67 8.05 11.95
CA THR A 596 15.90 6.87 11.54
C THR A 596 14.71 6.54 12.46
N LYS A 597 14.78 6.84 13.76
CA LYS A 597 13.76 6.46 14.76
C LYS A 597 12.73 7.55 15.10
N THR A 598 12.85 8.77 14.56
CA THR A 598 11.95 9.90 14.87
C THR A 598 10.69 9.91 13.98
N VAL A 599 9.51 10.02 14.59
CA VAL A 599 8.21 10.03 13.90
C VAL A 599 7.93 11.41 13.25
N ARG A 600 7.53 11.44 11.95
CA ARG A 600 7.13 12.66 11.22
C ARG A 600 5.64 13.02 11.44
N ASN A 601 5.32 14.33 11.41
CA ASN A 601 4.03 14.93 11.82
C ASN A 601 2.87 14.85 10.80
N ASP A 602 3.03 14.22 9.64
CA ASP A 602 2.03 14.31 8.54
C ASP A 602 0.73 13.47 8.76
N THR A 603 0.45 13.00 9.97
CA THR A 603 -0.59 11.99 10.23
C THR A 603 -1.97 12.53 10.63
N ARG A 604 -2.10 13.78 11.10
CA ARG A 604 -3.38 14.28 11.70
C ARG A 604 -4.52 14.45 10.70
N SER A 605 -4.32 15.15 9.57
CA SER A 605 -5.38 15.33 8.56
C SER A 605 -5.77 14.02 7.88
N VAL A 606 -4.82 13.07 7.81
CA VAL A 606 -4.99 11.75 7.19
C VAL A 606 -5.81 10.82 8.09
N THR A 607 -5.71 10.97 9.42
CA THR A 607 -6.50 10.18 10.38
C THR A 607 -8.00 10.44 10.27
N TYR A 608 -8.41 11.69 9.99
CA TYR A 608 -9.82 12.02 9.75
C TYR A 608 -10.38 11.41 8.46
N TRP A 609 -9.55 11.23 7.43
CA TRP A 609 -9.94 10.61 6.17
C TRP A 609 -10.10 9.09 6.30
N VAL A 610 -9.17 8.41 6.99
CA VAL A 610 -9.29 6.98 7.32
C VAL A 610 -10.52 6.73 8.19
N PHE A 611 -10.79 7.61 9.16
CA PHE A 611 -12.00 7.54 9.97
C PHE A 611 -13.28 7.72 9.12
N ALA A 612 -13.30 8.65 8.17
CA ALA A 612 -14.44 8.85 7.28
C ALA A 612 -14.74 7.63 6.40
N VAL A 613 -13.70 6.96 5.87
CA VAL A 613 -13.86 5.71 5.11
C VAL A 613 -14.33 4.58 6.03
N PHE A 614 -13.77 4.46 7.24
CA PHE A 614 -14.19 3.44 8.19
C PHE A 614 -15.65 3.65 8.60
N VAL A 615 -16.08 4.89 8.81
CA VAL A 615 -17.49 5.25 9.04
C VAL A 615 -18.35 4.95 7.81
N PHE A 616 -17.88 5.20 6.59
CA PHE A 616 -18.59 4.85 5.36
C PHE A 616 -18.77 3.32 5.22
N LEU A 617 -17.72 2.54 5.47
CA LEU A 617 -17.79 1.08 5.44
C LEU A 617 -18.69 0.56 6.57
N LEU A 618 -18.55 1.06 7.80
CA LEU A 618 -19.37 0.66 8.94
C LEU A 618 -20.84 1.07 8.75
N ALA A 619 -21.12 2.23 8.15
CA ALA A 619 -22.46 2.67 7.81
C ALA A 619 -23.04 1.87 6.63
N GLY A 620 -22.24 1.51 5.63
CA GLY A 620 -22.67 0.68 4.50
C GLY A 620 -22.98 -0.76 4.92
N PHE A 621 -22.08 -1.39 5.68
CA PHE A 621 -22.30 -2.72 6.26
C PHE A 621 -23.37 -2.71 7.34
N GLY A 622 -23.41 -1.68 8.19
CA GLY A 622 -24.43 -1.49 9.21
C GLY A 622 -25.81 -1.29 8.60
N TYR A 623 -25.91 -0.52 7.50
CA TYR A 623 -27.16 -0.36 6.74
C TYR A 623 -27.59 -1.67 6.09
N GLY A 624 -26.68 -2.42 5.46
CA GLY A 624 -26.98 -3.74 4.89
C GLY A 624 -27.42 -4.76 5.95
N PHE A 625 -26.80 -4.73 7.14
CA PHE A 625 -27.17 -5.56 8.28
C PHE A 625 -28.55 -5.20 8.84
N ILE A 626 -28.82 -3.91 9.04
CA ILE A 626 -30.11 -3.41 9.54
C ILE A 626 -31.22 -3.70 8.53
N TYR A 627 -30.98 -3.46 7.24
CA TYR A 627 -31.94 -3.72 6.16
C TYR A 627 -32.31 -5.21 6.10
N LYS A 628 -31.32 -6.11 6.14
CA LYS A 628 -31.55 -7.56 6.11
C LYS A 628 -32.20 -8.06 7.41
N SER A 629 -31.80 -7.54 8.57
CA SER A 629 -32.42 -7.87 9.86
C SER A 629 -33.86 -7.39 9.98
N ILE A 630 -34.28 -6.37 9.22
CA ILE A 630 -35.66 -5.87 9.20
C ILE A 630 -36.52 -6.69 8.21
N GLU A 631 -35.93 -7.21 7.12
CA GLU A 631 -36.68 -7.88 6.05
C GLU A 631 -36.97 -9.37 6.34
N THR A 632 -36.16 -10.04 7.16
CA THR A 632 -36.41 -11.44 7.56
C THR A 632 -37.06 -11.55 8.94
N ASN A 633 -38.35 -11.94 8.97
CA ASN A 633 -38.94 -12.62 10.12
C ASN A 633 -38.08 -13.83 10.49
N TYR A 634 -37.78 -13.98 11.79
CA TYR A 634 -37.08 -15.08 12.47
C TYR A 634 -37.00 -16.40 11.68
N LEU A 635 -35.98 -16.54 10.84
CA LEU A 635 -35.46 -17.83 10.39
C LEU A 635 -33.98 -17.88 10.78
N PRO A 636 -33.49 -19.02 11.28
CA PRO A 636 -32.09 -19.15 11.63
C PRO A 636 -31.22 -18.85 10.40
N GLU A 637 -30.36 -17.84 10.53
CA GLU A 637 -29.38 -17.42 9.52
C GLU A 637 -28.35 -18.53 9.33
N ASN A 638 -28.70 -19.56 8.57
CA ASN A 638 -27.74 -20.53 8.09
C ASN A 638 -26.81 -19.85 7.09
N SER A 639 -25.52 -20.16 7.18
CA SER A 639 -24.57 -19.90 6.10
C SER A 639 -25.13 -20.44 4.79
N PRO A 640 -24.97 -19.70 3.68
CA PRO A 640 -25.54 -20.07 2.38
C PRO A 640 -24.97 -21.39 1.81
N LEU A 641 -23.97 -22.01 2.45
CA LEU A 641 -23.44 -23.32 2.07
C LEU A 641 -24.21 -24.52 2.66
N ALA A 642 -24.99 -24.32 3.73
CA ALA A 642 -25.74 -25.41 4.37
C ALA A 642 -27.16 -25.60 3.81
N GLY A 643 -27.64 -24.67 2.97
CA GLY A 643 -29.04 -24.59 2.55
C GLY A 643 -29.40 -25.17 1.18
N SER A 644 -28.43 -25.51 0.33
CA SER A 644 -28.73 -26.00 -1.02
C SER A 644 -27.86 -27.19 -1.37
N GLY A 645 -28.49 -28.38 -1.42
CA GLY A 645 -28.01 -29.41 -2.34
C GLY A 645 -27.91 -28.83 -3.75
N LEU A 646 -26.95 -29.32 -4.53
CA LEU A 646 -26.76 -28.98 -5.94
C LEU A 646 -28.08 -29.01 -6.71
N GLN A 647 -28.73 -27.85 -6.85
CA GLN A 647 -29.78 -27.61 -7.82
C GLN A 647 -29.62 -26.19 -8.36
N ASN A 648 -28.89 -26.10 -9.48
CA ASN A 648 -29.13 -25.20 -10.60
C ASN A 648 -29.64 -23.78 -10.29
N ALA A 649 -29.00 -23.06 -9.37
CA ALA A 649 -29.11 -21.61 -9.35
C ALA A 649 -28.02 -21.06 -10.27
N LYS A 650 -28.36 -20.78 -11.54
CA LYS A 650 -27.55 -19.92 -12.41
C LYS A 650 -27.50 -18.54 -11.73
N ILE A 651 -26.35 -18.19 -11.17
CA ILE A 651 -26.11 -16.87 -10.57
C ILE A 651 -25.58 -15.98 -11.70
N GLU A 652 -26.44 -15.13 -12.24
CA GLU A 652 -26.11 -14.14 -13.28
C GLU A 652 -25.30 -12.99 -12.65
N ILE A 653 -23.96 -13.07 -12.73
CA ILE A 653 -23.10 -11.94 -12.43
C ILE A 653 -23.08 -11.02 -13.64
N ALA A 654 -23.80 -9.91 -13.53
CA ALA A 654 -24.01 -8.91 -14.58
C ALA A 654 -22.73 -8.34 -15.27
N LEU A 655 -21.53 -8.55 -14.72
CA LEU A 655 -20.27 -8.14 -15.36
C LEU A 655 -19.86 -9.12 -16.48
N LEU A 656 -20.47 -10.30 -16.50
CA LEU A 656 -20.15 -11.47 -17.32
C LEU A 656 -21.32 -11.89 -18.23
N ASP A 657 -22.40 -11.10 -18.30
CA ASP A 657 -23.44 -11.26 -19.33
C ASP A 657 -22.86 -10.80 -20.67
N TRP A 658 -21.96 -11.63 -21.20
CA TRP A 658 -21.51 -11.58 -22.57
C TRP A 658 -22.43 -12.48 -23.39
N PRO A 659 -22.96 -12.02 -24.53
CA PRO A 659 -24.04 -12.72 -25.25
C PRO A 659 -23.70 -14.14 -25.75
N SER A 660 -22.42 -14.56 -25.75
CA SER A 660 -22.05 -15.94 -26.08
C SER A 660 -22.44 -16.97 -25.02
N ALA A 661 -22.63 -16.56 -23.76
CA ALA A 661 -23.02 -17.48 -22.67
C ALA A 661 -24.53 -17.77 -22.64
N ILE A 662 -25.37 -16.92 -23.25
CA ILE A 662 -26.83 -17.03 -23.20
C ILE A 662 -27.42 -17.63 -24.49
N ASN A 663 -26.75 -17.47 -25.64
CA ASN A 663 -27.25 -17.93 -26.95
C ASN A 663 -26.89 -19.37 -27.34
N ARG A 664 -26.50 -20.22 -26.38
CA ARG A 664 -26.27 -21.66 -26.62
C ARG A 664 -26.97 -22.50 -25.55
N SER A 665 -28.30 -22.52 -25.61
CA SER A 665 -29.15 -23.61 -25.11
C SER A 665 -29.86 -24.27 -26.27
#